data_AF-A0A5C7JAS8-F1
#
_entry.id   AF-A0A5C7JAS8-F1
#
_cell.length_a   1.000
_cell.length_b   1.000
_cell.length_c   1.000
_cell.angle_alpha   90.00
_cell.angle_beta   90.00
_cell.angle_gamma   90.00
#
_symmetry.space_group_name_H-M   'P 1'
#
loop_
_entity.id
_entity.type
_entity.pdbx_description
1 polymer ?
#
loop_
_entity_poly.entity_id
_entity_poly.type
_entity_poly.pdbx_seq_one_letter_code
_entity_poly.pdbx_strand_id
1 'polypeptide(L)'
;MENHEAAEPWRVNLRDELDAELRGPRPGWWWTGLPPQDCPGRQADGTLTSLPLPNLATCTRASVRAYFDNTWALTEVLFASLNSEESFYRPPYHHLRHPMVFYYCHPPALYINKLRVAGLIDAPLNAYYERLFETGVDEMRWDDMSKNEMQWPSLKEAHVYRKAVYEVVCRVIDTHPDLADGHAPMGMDHPLWALFMGFEHERIHIETSSVLIHELPLNLLQRPREWPALHASALREASVFPPRSGIDHPDAELADVSARRVTLGKPRDWPTYGWDNEYGRREVAVQAFRAGRRLVSNGEFYEFVMAGGYREQKYWSETGWSWRTFRNVKWPTFWVPDGPAGLHRYKLRTLFETVEMPWNWPAEVNYHEARAYCAWKGERDGVPYRLPSEAEHNALRDPVRAVADDPVMAFDGAALSSGRGWNLNLAHGSSSPVDAGRPSAAGFHDVFGNVWQWMEDHFNPLPGAEVHPYYDDFSSPCYDGQHQMILGGAWVSTGDEASVWSRFHFRPHFFQHAGFRLVQAAHDGGAVRLDTAGSASRVYEDAQMLNDYLLLHYGAAQQQMPWAFGPQGATGFPQRCAQWLLEGAKAFGAGSGTALDIGCAVGRASFELARGYGDVTGVDLSRAFIEAASRLQRDGELHYFRRDEGELGADLSAIIDPAIDRSRVNFRQADATSLPADWLEFDAVLMANLLCRLPSPKSLLGRLGGPRGLVKVGGLVALFSPYTWLEQFTPRGAWLGGLVRDGKPVKSADALREFLTHEGFELRREEEVPLVIREHARKYQYIVTHGMLWQRVR
;
A
#
# COMPACT_ATOMS: atom_id res chain seq x y z
N MET A 1 -36.32 18.23 20.54
CA MET A 1 -36.10 17.36 19.38
C MET A 1 -34.92 16.48 19.75
N GLU A 2 -35.21 15.28 20.25
CA GLU A 2 -34.18 14.26 20.46
C GLU A 2 -33.66 13.88 19.07
N ASN A 3 -32.37 14.15 18.83
CA ASN A 3 -31.67 13.61 17.67
C ASN A 3 -31.63 12.10 17.86
N HIS A 4 -32.42 11.37 17.09
CA HIS A 4 -32.09 10.00 16.75
C HIS A 4 -30.77 10.04 15.98
N GLU A 5 -29.64 9.90 16.67
CA GLU A 5 -28.40 9.45 16.03
C GLU A 5 -28.73 8.14 15.32
N ALA A 6 -28.69 8.17 13.98
CA ALA A 6 -28.77 6.94 13.20
C ALA A 6 -27.64 6.04 13.70
N ALA A 7 -27.97 4.83 14.15
CA ALA A 7 -26.99 3.87 14.63
C ALA A 7 -25.92 3.68 13.54
N GLU A 8 -24.64 3.76 13.93
CA GLU A 8 -23.53 3.61 12.98
C GLU A 8 -23.65 2.28 12.22
N PRO A 9 -23.57 2.25 10.87
CA PRO A 9 -23.87 1.05 10.07
C PRO A 9 -23.11 -0.21 10.48
N TRP A 10 -21.85 -0.06 10.92
CA TRP A 10 -20.99 -1.17 11.31
C TRP A 10 -21.51 -1.95 12.54
N ARG A 11 -22.38 -1.35 13.37
CA ARG A 11 -22.92 -1.99 14.59
C ARG A 11 -23.79 -3.21 14.32
N VAL A 12 -24.23 -3.41 13.07
CA VAL A 12 -24.92 -4.65 12.63
C VAL A 12 -24.08 -5.92 12.84
N ASN A 13 -22.76 -5.76 12.99
CA ASN A 13 -21.82 -6.86 13.22
C ASN A 13 -21.76 -7.33 14.69
N LEU A 14 -22.28 -6.54 15.63
CA LEU A 14 -22.31 -6.88 17.05
C LEU A 14 -23.40 -7.92 17.32
N ARG A 15 -23.01 -9.03 17.93
CA ARG A 15 -23.90 -10.12 18.35
C ARG A 15 -24.04 -10.19 19.87
N ASP A 16 -23.12 -9.55 20.61
CA ASP A 16 -23.06 -9.48 22.07
C ASP A 16 -23.01 -10.88 22.73
N GLU A 17 -22.50 -11.88 22.00
CA GLU A 17 -22.48 -13.28 22.44
C GLU A 17 -21.22 -13.63 23.22
N LEU A 18 -20.09 -13.00 22.90
CA LEU A 18 -18.78 -13.37 23.43
C LEU A 18 -18.20 -12.38 24.45
N ASP A 19 -18.83 -11.24 24.68
CA ASP A 19 -18.26 -10.16 25.51
C ASP A 19 -17.81 -10.60 26.91
N ALA A 20 -18.52 -11.52 27.55
CA ALA A 20 -18.12 -12.07 28.86
C ALA A 20 -16.87 -12.95 28.77
N GLU A 21 -16.69 -13.68 27.66
CA GLU A 21 -15.55 -14.56 27.40
C GLU A 21 -14.32 -13.83 26.87
N LEU A 22 -14.50 -12.64 26.29
CA LEU A 22 -13.41 -11.81 25.76
C LEU A 22 -12.71 -10.97 26.84
N ARG A 23 -13.31 -10.84 28.03
CA ARG A 23 -12.72 -10.10 29.16
C ARG A 23 -11.92 -11.01 30.08
N GLY A 24 -10.71 -10.57 30.42
CA GLY A 24 -9.77 -11.31 31.25
C GLY A 24 -8.95 -12.35 30.46
N PRO A 25 -8.37 -13.34 31.16
CA PRO A 25 -7.60 -14.42 30.53
C PRO A 25 -8.44 -15.18 29.50
N ARG A 26 -7.84 -15.51 28.36
CA ARG A 26 -8.56 -16.16 27.27
C ARG A 26 -8.90 -17.62 27.59
N PRO A 27 -10.13 -18.08 27.29
CA PRO A 27 -10.50 -19.48 27.42
C PRO A 27 -9.71 -20.35 26.43
N GLY A 28 -9.62 -21.66 26.70
CA GLY A 28 -8.82 -22.58 25.89
C GLY A 28 -9.22 -22.67 24.41
N TRP A 29 -10.46 -22.30 24.05
CA TRP A 29 -10.92 -22.30 22.66
C TRP A 29 -10.34 -21.15 21.81
N TRP A 30 -9.86 -20.08 22.45
CA TRP A 30 -9.32 -18.89 21.78
C TRP A 30 -8.08 -19.21 20.94
N TRP A 31 -7.22 -20.09 21.45
CA TRP A 31 -5.97 -20.46 20.79
C TRP A 31 -6.27 -21.44 19.67
N THR A 32 -6.19 -20.98 18.43
CA THR A 32 -6.41 -21.84 17.25
C THR A 32 -5.17 -22.62 16.85
N GLY A 33 -3.99 -22.16 17.28
CA GLY A 33 -2.70 -22.85 17.17
C GLY A 33 -2.20 -23.44 18.51
N LEU A 34 -0.88 -23.49 18.70
CA LEU A 34 -0.31 -23.81 20.02
C LEU A 34 -0.63 -22.68 21.01
N PRO A 35 -1.12 -23.01 22.21
CA PRO A 35 -1.37 -21.99 23.22
C PRO A 35 -0.04 -21.44 23.76
N PRO A 36 0.00 -20.18 24.24
CA PRO A 36 1.26 -19.49 24.56
C PRO A 36 2.15 -20.22 25.58
N GLN A 37 1.57 -20.98 26.53
CA GLN A 37 2.35 -21.74 27.51
C GLN A 37 3.21 -22.85 26.89
N ASP A 38 2.82 -23.36 25.73
CA ASP A 38 3.49 -24.45 25.01
C ASP A 38 4.26 -23.93 23.78
N CYS A 39 4.15 -22.63 23.49
CA CYS A 39 4.70 -22.02 22.30
C CYS A 39 6.22 -21.75 22.42
N PRO A 40 7.01 -22.05 21.37
CA PRO A 40 8.38 -21.56 21.24
C PRO A 40 8.46 -20.03 21.37
N GLY A 41 9.53 -19.53 22.00
CA GLY A 41 9.73 -18.09 22.28
C GLY A 41 9.19 -17.64 23.64
N ARG A 42 8.58 -18.55 24.42
CA ARG A 42 8.10 -18.27 25.77
C ARG A 42 9.28 -18.01 26.72
N GLN A 43 9.22 -16.88 27.41
CA GLN A 43 10.21 -16.44 28.40
C GLN A 43 9.88 -16.99 29.79
N ALA A 44 10.84 -16.89 30.71
CA ALA A 44 10.71 -17.39 32.08
C ALA A 44 9.59 -16.68 32.88
N ASP A 45 9.32 -15.42 32.58
CA ASP A 45 8.24 -14.63 33.18
C ASP A 45 6.85 -14.94 32.59
N GLY A 46 6.80 -15.77 31.55
CA GLY A 46 5.58 -16.17 30.86
C GLY A 46 5.18 -15.28 29.68
N THR A 47 5.98 -14.27 29.34
CA THR A 47 5.80 -13.47 28.12
C THR A 47 6.28 -14.21 26.89
N LEU A 48 5.86 -13.77 25.71
CA LEU A 48 6.25 -14.34 24.42
C LEU A 48 7.05 -13.30 23.62
N THR A 49 8.23 -13.68 23.13
CA THR A 49 9.04 -12.87 22.21
C THR A 49 9.17 -13.56 20.85
N SER A 50 9.58 -12.81 19.83
CA SER A 50 9.82 -13.40 18.52
C SER A 50 11.07 -14.28 18.53
N LEU A 51 10.96 -15.43 17.88
CA LEU A 51 12.12 -16.26 17.52
C LEU A 51 13.03 -15.56 16.49
N PRO A 52 14.30 -16.00 16.38
CA PRO A 52 15.19 -15.55 15.32
C PRO A 52 14.65 -15.89 13.92
N LEU A 53 14.99 -15.05 12.95
CA LEU A 53 14.62 -15.23 11.54
C LEU A 53 15.25 -16.52 10.98
N PRO A 54 14.49 -17.41 10.32
CA PRO A 54 15.01 -18.69 9.86
C PRO A 54 16.09 -18.57 8.80
N ASN A 55 17.15 -19.37 8.94
CA ASN A 55 18.15 -19.57 7.89
C ASN A 55 17.63 -20.62 6.88
N LEU A 56 17.18 -20.18 5.71
CA LEU A 56 16.57 -21.03 4.68
C LEU A 56 17.54 -21.98 3.97
N ALA A 57 18.84 -21.85 4.24
CA ALA A 57 19.84 -22.81 3.77
C ALA A 57 20.04 -23.99 4.74
N THR A 58 19.65 -23.84 6.02
CA THR A 58 19.96 -24.83 7.07
C THR A 58 18.82 -25.08 8.06
N CYS A 59 17.64 -24.51 7.84
CA CYS A 59 16.51 -24.71 8.72
C CYS A 59 16.12 -26.19 8.76
N THR A 60 15.55 -26.61 9.88
CA THR A 60 14.94 -27.94 9.99
C THR A 60 13.43 -27.81 9.94
N ARG A 61 12.71 -28.88 9.59
CA ARG A 61 11.25 -28.93 9.73
C ARG A 61 10.79 -28.45 11.11
N ALA A 62 11.49 -28.86 12.17
CA ALA A 62 11.19 -28.46 13.54
C ALA A 62 11.38 -26.96 13.77
N SER A 63 12.44 -26.34 13.24
CA SER A 63 12.63 -24.89 13.37
C SER A 63 11.62 -24.09 12.54
N VAL A 64 11.24 -24.58 11.35
CA VAL A 64 10.19 -23.97 10.52
C VAL A 64 8.84 -24.05 11.24
N ARG A 65 8.50 -25.21 11.82
CA ARG A 65 7.30 -25.39 12.63
C ARG A 65 7.29 -24.46 13.84
N ALA A 66 8.39 -24.38 14.57
CA ALA A 66 8.51 -23.50 15.74
C ALA A 66 8.34 -22.02 15.37
N TYR A 67 8.88 -21.59 14.23
CA TYR A 67 8.73 -20.23 13.74
C TYR A 67 7.30 -19.90 13.34
N PHE A 68 6.60 -20.83 12.67
CA PHE A 68 5.18 -20.69 12.37
C PHE A 68 4.32 -20.62 13.63
N ASP A 69 4.50 -21.56 14.56
CA ASP A 69 3.73 -21.60 15.81
C ASP A 69 3.95 -20.31 16.64
N ASN A 70 5.19 -19.81 16.70
CA ASN A 70 5.51 -18.52 17.33
C ASN A 70 4.82 -17.34 16.62
N THR A 71 4.87 -17.26 15.29
CA THR A 71 4.21 -16.20 14.51
C THR A 71 2.69 -16.18 14.76
N TRP A 72 2.07 -17.36 14.72
CA TRP A 72 0.65 -17.52 14.94
C TRP A 72 0.24 -17.14 16.36
N ALA A 73 0.98 -17.60 17.36
CA ALA A 73 0.71 -17.31 18.76
C ALA A 73 0.92 -15.82 19.09
N LEU A 74 1.95 -15.16 18.55
CA LEU A 74 2.15 -13.71 18.74
C LEU A 74 0.96 -12.90 18.25
N THR A 75 0.39 -13.27 17.09
CA THR A 75 -0.84 -12.69 16.57
C THR A 75 -2.01 -12.92 17.53
N GLU A 76 -2.24 -14.16 17.97
CA GLU A 76 -3.35 -14.46 18.88
C GLU A 76 -3.20 -13.81 20.26
N VAL A 77 -1.97 -13.63 20.75
CA VAL A 77 -1.68 -12.89 21.99
C VAL A 77 -1.99 -11.41 21.80
N LEU A 78 -1.58 -10.79 20.69
CA LEU A 78 -1.94 -9.39 20.41
C LEU A 78 -3.47 -9.24 20.35
N PHE A 79 -4.16 -10.09 19.60
CA PHE A 79 -5.63 -10.04 19.49
C PHE A 79 -6.36 -10.41 20.79
N ALA A 80 -5.70 -11.12 21.72
CA ALA A 80 -6.23 -11.35 23.06
C ALA A 80 -6.33 -10.04 23.88
N SER A 81 -5.82 -8.91 23.39
CA SER A 81 -6.02 -7.60 24.00
C SER A 81 -7.41 -7.01 23.75
N LEU A 82 -8.16 -7.49 22.77
CA LEU A 82 -9.45 -6.95 22.32
C LEU A 82 -10.61 -7.47 23.19
N ASN A 83 -11.10 -6.67 24.13
CA ASN A 83 -11.88 -7.17 25.28
C ASN A 83 -13.41 -7.31 25.05
N SER A 84 -13.89 -7.05 23.84
CA SER A 84 -15.31 -7.12 23.46
C SER A 84 -15.49 -7.34 21.96
N GLU A 85 -16.67 -7.75 21.49
CA GLU A 85 -16.95 -7.82 20.05
C GLU A 85 -16.81 -6.44 19.38
N GLU A 86 -17.19 -5.38 20.08
CA GLU A 86 -17.02 -4.01 19.58
C GLU A 86 -15.56 -3.70 19.20
N SER A 87 -14.60 -4.18 19.99
CA SER A 87 -13.18 -3.99 19.70
C SER A 87 -12.70 -4.70 18.43
N PHE A 88 -13.46 -5.69 17.92
CA PHE A 88 -13.18 -6.36 16.64
C PHE A 88 -13.81 -5.67 15.43
N TYR A 89 -15.01 -5.10 15.58
CA TYR A 89 -15.81 -4.61 14.45
C TYR A 89 -15.84 -3.09 14.31
N ARG A 90 -15.43 -2.33 15.34
CA ARG A 90 -15.35 -0.87 15.27
C ARG A 90 -14.27 -0.46 14.25
N PRO A 91 -14.63 0.27 13.18
CA PRO A 91 -13.64 0.81 12.26
C PRO A 91 -12.76 1.86 12.95
N PRO A 92 -11.48 2.02 12.56
CA PRO A 92 -10.65 3.13 13.00
C PRO A 92 -11.30 4.49 12.72
N TYR A 93 -11.14 5.44 13.65
CA TYR A 93 -11.84 6.73 13.63
C TYR A 93 -11.55 7.60 12.39
N HIS A 94 -10.47 7.29 11.68
CA HIS A 94 -10.09 7.98 10.45
C HIS A 94 -10.69 7.37 9.19
N HIS A 95 -11.27 6.17 9.27
CA HIS A 95 -11.93 5.45 8.16
C HIS A 95 -11.03 5.15 6.95
N LEU A 96 -9.71 5.05 7.15
CA LEU A 96 -8.73 4.73 6.10
C LEU A 96 -8.19 3.29 6.20
N ARG A 97 -8.72 2.52 7.16
CA ARG A 97 -8.33 1.15 7.48
C ARG A 97 -9.57 0.34 7.88
N HIS A 98 -9.50 -0.97 7.72
CA HIS A 98 -10.57 -1.90 8.08
C HIS A 98 -10.68 -2.13 9.59
N PRO A 99 -11.79 -2.71 10.10
CA PRO A 99 -11.89 -3.14 11.50
C PRO A 99 -10.97 -4.34 11.82
N MET A 100 -10.68 -4.57 13.11
CA MET A 100 -9.74 -5.60 13.55
C MET A 100 -10.09 -7.03 13.10
N VAL A 101 -11.37 -7.37 12.92
CA VAL A 101 -11.79 -8.68 12.38
C VAL A 101 -11.17 -8.99 11.01
N PHE A 102 -10.95 -7.95 10.19
CA PHE A 102 -10.25 -8.09 8.91
C PHE A 102 -8.81 -8.56 9.14
N TYR A 103 -8.06 -7.85 9.99
CA TYR A 103 -6.65 -8.17 10.28
C TYR A 103 -6.47 -9.52 10.98
N TYR A 104 -7.49 -9.99 11.69
CA TYR A 104 -7.48 -11.32 12.31
C TYR A 104 -7.50 -12.46 11.26
N CYS A 105 -8.19 -12.26 10.13
CA CYS A 105 -8.41 -13.28 9.10
C CYS A 105 -7.67 -13.03 7.77
N HIS A 106 -7.13 -11.84 7.55
CA HIS A 106 -6.38 -11.48 6.35
C HIS A 106 -5.08 -12.29 6.18
N PRO A 107 -4.18 -12.38 7.17
CA PRO A 107 -3.01 -13.26 7.04
C PRO A 107 -3.37 -14.73 6.79
N PRO A 108 -4.34 -15.34 7.52
CA PRO A 108 -4.85 -16.68 7.19
C PRO A 108 -5.33 -16.85 5.74
N ALA A 109 -6.07 -15.87 5.19
CA ALA A 109 -6.46 -15.88 3.77
C ALA A 109 -5.26 -15.81 2.82
N LEU A 110 -4.26 -14.97 3.16
CA LEU A 110 -3.04 -14.89 2.37
C LEU A 110 -2.28 -16.22 2.34
N TYR A 111 -2.13 -16.93 3.46
CA TYR A 111 -1.52 -18.27 3.44
C TYR A 111 -2.19 -19.17 2.40
N ILE A 112 -3.52 -19.31 2.45
CA ILE A 112 -4.22 -20.19 1.52
C ILE A 112 -4.05 -19.73 0.07
N ASN A 113 -4.20 -18.44 -0.22
CA ASN A 113 -4.06 -17.90 -1.57
C ASN A 113 -2.65 -18.11 -2.13
N LYS A 114 -1.60 -17.81 -1.35
CA LYS A 114 -0.21 -17.92 -1.82
C LYS A 114 0.27 -19.36 -1.89
N LEU A 115 -0.14 -20.22 -0.96
CA LEU A 115 0.13 -21.67 -1.05
C LEU A 115 -0.52 -22.29 -2.30
N ARG A 116 -1.72 -21.83 -2.70
CA ARG A 116 -2.36 -22.25 -3.95
C ARG A 116 -1.61 -21.77 -5.18
N VAL A 117 -1.22 -20.49 -5.22
CA VAL A 117 -0.44 -19.93 -6.34
C VAL A 117 0.91 -20.64 -6.50
N ALA A 118 1.54 -21.05 -5.39
CA ALA A 118 2.78 -21.82 -5.40
C ALA A 118 2.59 -23.32 -5.71
N GLY A 119 1.36 -23.82 -5.81
CA GLY A 119 1.07 -25.24 -6.05
C GLY A 119 1.32 -26.14 -4.84
N LEU A 120 1.36 -25.58 -3.62
CA LEU A 120 1.54 -26.34 -2.37
C LEU A 120 0.23 -26.96 -1.85
N ILE A 121 -0.92 -26.42 -2.28
CA ILE A 121 -2.26 -26.97 -2.04
C ILE A 121 -3.14 -26.77 -3.30
N ASP A 122 -4.09 -27.67 -3.52
CA ASP A 122 -4.87 -27.71 -4.76
C ASP A 122 -6.15 -26.86 -4.75
N ALA A 123 -6.69 -26.56 -3.56
CA ALA A 123 -8.03 -26.01 -3.41
C ALA A 123 -8.12 -24.97 -2.28
N PRO A 124 -9.06 -24.01 -2.39
CA PRO A 124 -9.43 -23.13 -1.29
C PRO A 124 -10.05 -23.93 -0.12
N LEU A 125 -9.90 -23.43 1.12
CA LEU A 125 -10.63 -23.91 2.30
C LEU A 125 -12.01 -23.27 2.41
N ASN A 126 -12.07 -21.96 2.22
CA ASN A 126 -13.29 -21.17 2.16
C ASN A 126 -13.11 -20.04 1.15
N ALA A 127 -13.48 -20.31 -0.11
CA ALA A 127 -13.33 -19.37 -1.22
C ALA A 127 -14.10 -18.05 -1.03
N TYR A 128 -15.09 -17.99 -0.12
CA TYR A 128 -15.73 -16.74 0.24
C TYR A 128 -14.84 -15.91 1.16
N TYR A 129 -14.30 -16.49 2.23
CA TYR A 129 -13.41 -15.79 3.17
C TYR A 129 -12.08 -15.40 2.53
N GLU A 130 -11.51 -16.30 1.72
CA GLU A 130 -10.25 -16.04 1.03
C GLU A 130 -10.32 -14.88 0.04
N ARG A 131 -11.51 -14.59 -0.52
CA ARG A 131 -11.76 -13.39 -1.34
C ARG A 131 -12.14 -12.18 -0.50
N LEU A 132 -12.95 -12.40 0.55
CA LEU A 132 -13.41 -11.36 1.45
C LEU A 132 -12.23 -10.61 2.08
N PHE A 133 -11.27 -11.38 2.58
CA PHE A 133 -10.05 -10.91 3.23
C PHE A 133 -8.86 -10.83 2.25
N GLU A 134 -9.06 -10.84 0.93
CA GLU A 134 -7.95 -10.75 -0.05
C GLU A 134 -7.48 -9.32 -0.29
N THR A 135 -8.33 -8.31 -0.03
CA THR A 135 -8.02 -6.90 -0.36
C THR A 135 -6.82 -6.38 0.41
N GLY A 136 -6.18 -5.38 -0.18
CA GLY A 136 -5.06 -4.64 0.37
C GLY A 136 -5.46 -3.89 1.63
N VAL A 137 -4.43 -3.33 2.25
CA VAL A 137 -4.50 -2.70 3.57
C VAL A 137 -3.91 -1.31 3.58
N ASP A 138 -3.49 -0.79 2.42
CA ASP A 138 -2.96 0.56 2.28
C ASP A 138 -3.93 1.45 1.50
N GLU A 139 -3.87 2.77 1.62
CA GLU A 139 -4.72 3.70 0.84
C GLU A 139 -4.37 3.70 -0.65
N MET A 140 -4.48 2.53 -1.26
CA MET A 140 -4.45 2.31 -2.69
C MET A 140 -5.87 2.50 -3.19
N ARG A 141 -5.99 2.91 -4.44
CA ARG A 141 -7.29 3.23 -5.04
C ARG A 141 -8.22 2.01 -5.18
N TRP A 142 -7.74 0.80 -4.84
CA TRP A 142 -8.47 -0.47 -4.84
C TRP A 142 -8.82 -1.00 -3.43
N ASP A 143 -8.40 -0.30 -2.37
CA ASP A 143 -8.87 -0.58 -1.01
C ASP A 143 -10.31 -0.07 -0.88
N ASP A 144 -11.25 -1.00 -0.93
CA ASP A 144 -12.66 -0.71 -0.85
C ASP A 144 -13.08 -0.46 0.61
N MET A 145 -12.93 0.79 1.04
CA MET A 145 -13.38 1.22 2.37
C MET A 145 -14.90 1.12 2.56
N SER A 146 -15.69 0.90 1.50
CA SER A 146 -17.13 0.61 1.62
C SER A 146 -17.39 -0.75 2.31
N LYS A 147 -16.38 -1.63 2.39
CA LYS A 147 -16.42 -2.83 3.25
C LYS A 147 -16.63 -2.51 4.73
N ASN A 148 -16.37 -1.29 5.20
CA ASN A 148 -16.69 -0.93 6.58
C ASN A 148 -18.22 -0.90 6.85
N GLU A 149 -19.04 -0.88 5.80
CA GLU A 149 -20.50 -0.96 5.87
C GLU A 149 -21.03 -2.40 5.68
N MET A 150 -20.13 -3.37 5.50
CA MET A 150 -20.49 -4.75 5.22
C MET A 150 -20.77 -5.58 6.48
N GLN A 151 -21.43 -6.72 6.27
CA GLN A 151 -21.57 -7.74 7.30
C GLN A 151 -20.35 -8.66 7.30
N TRP A 152 -19.55 -8.58 8.36
CA TRP A 152 -18.39 -9.41 8.61
C TRP A 152 -18.78 -10.78 9.21
N PRO A 153 -17.98 -11.83 8.97
CA PRO A 153 -18.11 -13.10 9.68
C PRO A 153 -18.11 -12.90 11.19
N SER A 154 -18.80 -13.76 11.92
CA SER A 154 -18.73 -13.79 13.37
C SER A 154 -17.34 -14.14 13.86
N LEU A 155 -17.02 -13.73 15.09
CA LEU A 155 -15.72 -14.05 15.67
C LEU A 155 -15.55 -15.58 15.84
N LYS A 156 -16.65 -16.31 16.06
CA LYS A 156 -16.69 -17.78 16.06
C LYS A 156 -16.34 -18.35 14.68
N GLU A 157 -16.99 -17.85 13.62
CA GLU A 157 -16.70 -18.28 12.25
C GLU A 157 -15.27 -17.94 11.81
N ALA A 158 -14.79 -16.76 12.20
CA ALA A 158 -13.42 -16.30 12.00
C ALA A 158 -12.41 -17.24 12.69
N HIS A 159 -12.65 -17.63 13.94
CA HIS A 159 -11.82 -18.60 14.67
C HIS A 159 -11.82 -19.98 14.02
N VAL A 160 -12.98 -20.48 13.62
CA VAL A 160 -13.10 -21.78 12.91
C VAL A 160 -12.27 -21.75 11.63
N TYR A 161 -12.34 -20.65 10.88
CA TYR A 161 -11.53 -20.48 9.68
C TYR A 161 -10.03 -20.40 9.98
N ARG A 162 -9.61 -19.55 10.93
CA ARG A 162 -8.20 -19.44 11.35
C ARG A 162 -7.64 -20.82 11.74
N LYS A 163 -8.38 -21.57 12.56
CA LYS A 163 -7.98 -22.92 12.99
C LYS A 163 -7.78 -23.88 11.82
N ALA A 164 -8.72 -23.89 10.87
CA ALA A 164 -8.61 -24.73 9.68
C ALA A 164 -7.37 -24.36 8.84
N VAL A 165 -7.06 -23.06 8.69
CA VAL A 165 -5.84 -22.61 8.00
C VAL A 165 -4.59 -23.08 8.74
N TYR A 166 -4.53 -22.91 10.06
CA TYR A 166 -3.40 -23.37 10.88
C TYR A 166 -3.12 -24.87 10.67
N GLU A 167 -4.15 -25.71 10.68
CA GLU A 167 -4.03 -27.15 10.44
C GLU A 167 -3.49 -27.47 9.03
N VAL A 168 -3.89 -26.71 8.01
CA VAL A 168 -3.37 -26.86 6.64
C VAL A 168 -1.89 -26.47 6.56
N VAL A 169 -1.52 -25.31 7.12
CA VAL A 169 -0.13 -24.85 7.10
C VAL A 169 0.78 -25.82 7.86
N CYS A 170 0.33 -26.31 9.03
CA CYS A 170 1.02 -27.36 9.76
C CYS A 170 1.23 -28.61 8.89
N ARG A 171 0.19 -29.07 8.19
CA ARG A 171 0.31 -30.25 7.30
C ARG A 171 1.32 -30.02 6.18
N VAL A 172 1.36 -28.83 5.57
CA VAL A 172 2.36 -28.48 4.55
C VAL A 172 3.76 -28.58 5.16
N ILE A 173 4.01 -27.96 6.31
CA ILE A 173 5.31 -28.01 7.02
C ILE A 173 5.70 -29.46 7.35
N ASP A 174 4.76 -30.22 7.90
CA ASP A 174 5.01 -31.56 8.43
C ASP A 174 5.30 -32.59 7.33
N THR A 175 4.76 -32.39 6.13
CA THR A 175 4.79 -33.39 5.05
C THR A 175 5.65 -33.02 3.85
N HIS A 176 6.01 -31.74 3.66
CA HIS A 176 6.79 -31.35 2.47
C HIS A 176 8.19 -32.00 2.47
N PRO A 177 8.59 -32.66 1.37
CA PRO A 177 9.88 -33.37 1.30
C PRO A 177 11.08 -32.43 1.40
N ASP A 178 10.98 -31.21 0.85
CA ASP A 178 12.07 -30.22 0.87
C ASP A 178 12.27 -29.53 2.23
N LEU A 179 11.59 -29.99 3.29
CA LEU A 179 11.88 -29.67 4.69
C LEU A 179 12.53 -30.85 5.44
N ALA A 180 12.88 -31.94 4.75
CA ALA A 180 13.63 -33.04 5.33
C ALA A 180 15.09 -32.62 5.67
N ASP A 181 15.73 -33.37 6.55
CA ASP A 181 17.10 -33.09 6.98
C ASP A 181 18.06 -33.11 5.78
N GLY A 182 18.87 -32.05 5.65
CA GLY A 182 19.83 -31.90 4.56
C GLY A 182 19.23 -31.43 3.23
N HIS A 183 18.05 -30.80 3.25
CA HIS A 183 17.45 -30.19 2.06
C HIS A 183 18.38 -29.15 1.40
N ALA A 184 18.17 -28.90 0.10
CA ALA A 184 18.88 -27.85 -0.62
C ALA A 184 18.41 -26.46 -0.16
N PRO A 185 19.26 -25.40 -0.25
CA PRO A 185 18.84 -24.05 0.11
C PRO A 185 17.58 -23.60 -0.63
N MET A 186 16.61 -23.08 0.11
CA MET A 186 15.36 -22.57 -0.45
C MET A 186 15.53 -21.10 -0.84
N GLY A 187 15.66 -20.83 -2.13
CA GLY A 187 15.68 -19.48 -2.69
C GLY A 187 14.30 -18.99 -3.12
N MET A 188 14.26 -17.76 -3.63
CA MET A 188 13.04 -17.06 -4.06
C MET A 188 12.23 -17.81 -5.12
N ASP A 189 12.87 -18.64 -5.95
CA ASP A 189 12.21 -19.43 -7.00
C ASP A 189 11.60 -20.75 -6.48
N HIS A 190 11.80 -21.09 -5.20
CA HIS A 190 11.31 -22.33 -4.60
C HIS A 190 9.84 -22.21 -4.16
N PRO A 191 8.96 -23.22 -4.37
CA PRO A 191 7.56 -23.13 -3.96
C PRO A 191 7.33 -22.81 -2.47
N LEU A 192 8.15 -23.41 -1.58
CA LEU A 192 8.13 -23.10 -0.15
C LEU A 192 8.44 -21.64 0.20
N TRP A 193 8.92 -20.82 -0.74
CA TRP A 193 9.02 -19.37 -0.53
C TRP A 193 7.66 -18.75 -0.17
N ALA A 194 6.55 -19.27 -0.71
CA ALA A 194 5.19 -18.84 -0.37
C ALA A 194 4.82 -19.12 1.10
N LEU A 195 5.41 -20.15 1.72
CA LEU A 195 5.21 -20.45 3.13
C LEU A 195 5.85 -19.38 4.02
N PHE A 196 7.11 -19.04 3.74
CA PHE A 196 7.81 -17.97 4.47
C PHE A 196 7.24 -16.59 4.17
N MET A 197 6.77 -16.34 2.94
CA MET A 197 5.97 -15.16 2.61
C MET A 197 4.76 -15.03 3.52
N GLY A 198 4.04 -16.13 3.79
CA GLY A 198 2.93 -16.13 4.74
C GLY A 198 3.36 -15.75 6.16
N PHE A 199 4.49 -16.29 6.64
CA PHE A 199 5.02 -15.98 7.98
C PHE A 199 5.35 -14.49 8.10
N GLU A 200 6.16 -13.96 7.17
CA GLU A 200 6.58 -12.56 7.22
C GLU A 200 5.42 -11.60 6.96
N HIS A 201 4.45 -12.00 6.13
CA HIS A 201 3.22 -11.23 5.96
C HIS A 201 2.39 -11.15 7.24
N GLU A 202 2.20 -12.27 7.96
CA GLU A 202 1.51 -12.24 9.26
C GLU A 202 2.26 -11.36 10.26
N ARG A 203 3.60 -11.30 10.20
CA ARG A 203 4.42 -10.42 11.04
C ARG A 203 4.22 -8.94 10.73
N ILE A 204 4.14 -8.55 9.46
CA ILE A 204 3.68 -7.19 9.05
C ILE A 204 2.33 -6.86 9.68
N HIS A 205 1.43 -7.84 9.74
CA HIS A 205 0.12 -7.65 10.34
C HIS A 205 0.09 -7.69 11.86
N ILE A 206 1.10 -8.22 12.54
CA ILE A 206 1.28 -8.03 13.99
C ILE A 206 1.55 -6.54 14.25
N GLU A 207 2.50 -5.94 13.53
CA GLU A 207 2.83 -4.53 13.69
C GLU A 207 1.68 -3.60 13.23
N THR A 208 1.10 -3.85 12.06
CA THR A 208 -0.05 -3.07 11.58
C THR A 208 -1.22 -3.14 12.57
N SER A 209 -1.49 -4.32 13.14
CA SER A 209 -2.53 -4.49 14.16
C SER A 209 -2.20 -3.76 15.45
N SER A 210 -0.94 -3.71 15.88
CA SER A 210 -0.57 -2.98 17.11
C SER A 210 -0.81 -1.49 16.95
N VAL A 211 -0.51 -0.91 15.79
CA VAL A 211 -0.82 0.50 15.49
C VAL A 211 -2.32 0.77 15.60
N LEU A 212 -3.16 -0.06 14.99
CA LEU A 212 -4.62 0.12 15.03
C LEU A 212 -5.21 -0.11 16.43
N ILE A 213 -4.65 -1.05 17.19
CA ILE A 213 -5.01 -1.27 18.59
C ILE A 213 -4.61 -0.08 19.46
N HIS A 214 -3.49 0.60 19.15
CA HIS A 214 -3.05 1.80 19.85
C HIS A 214 -4.07 2.95 19.70
N GLU A 215 -4.73 3.03 18.54
CA GLU A 215 -5.78 4.00 18.24
C GLU A 215 -7.15 3.66 18.86
N LEU A 216 -7.37 2.42 19.29
CA LEU A 216 -8.61 2.05 19.96
C LEU A 216 -8.73 2.71 21.35
N PRO A 217 -9.97 3.06 21.76
CA PRO A 217 -10.25 3.48 23.13
C PRO A 217 -9.79 2.44 24.16
N LEU A 218 -9.13 2.90 25.22
CA LEU A 218 -8.59 2.04 26.28
C LEU A 218 -9.62 1.11 26.92
N ASN A 219 -10.89 1.53 27.03
CA ASN A 219 -11.95 0.71 27.62
C ASN A 219 -12.31 -0.54 26.78
N LEU A 220 -11.90 -0.58 25.50
CA LEU A 220 -12.06 -1.72 24.60
C LEU A 220 -10.85 -2.67 24.64
N LEU A 221 -9.87 -2.39 25.49
CA LEU A 221 -8.60 -3.11 25.54
C LEU A 221 -8.33 -3.72 26.92
N GLN A 222 -7.44 -4.70 26.92
CA GLN A 222 -6.82 -5.28 28.10
C GLN A 222 -5.39 -5.68 27.75
N ARG A 223 -4.48 -5.77 28.73
CA ARG A 223 -3.15 -6.30 28.52
C ARG A 223 -3.17 -7.84 28.65
N PRO A 224 -2.82 -8.59 27.59
CA PRO A 224 -2.57 -10.02 27.71
C PRO A 224 -1.39 -10.28 28.65
N ARG A 225 -1.44 -11.34 29.47
CA ARG A 225 -0.35 -11.68 30.39
C ARG A 225 0.93 -12.07 29.65
N GLU A 226 0.75 -12.66 28.47
CA GLU A 226 1.79 -13.19 27.61
C GLU A 226 2.43 -12.10 26.74
N TRP A 227 1.85 -10.89 26.69
CA TRP A 227 2.47 -9.78 25.99
C TRP A 227 3.67 -9.24 26.78
N PRO A 228 4.80 -8.92 26.12
CA PRO A 228 5.96 -8.35 26.79
C PRO A 228 5.63 -7.13 27.66
N ALA A 229 6.28 -7.04 28.82
CA ALA A 229 6.14 -5.87 29.69
C ALA A 229 6.67 -4.61 29.00
N LEU A 230 6.16 -3.45 29.40
CA LEU A 230 6.78 -2.18 29.01
C LEU A 230 8.24 -2.14 29.48
N HIS A 231 9.10 -1.43 28.74
CA HIS A 231 10.47 -1.21 29.18
C HIS A 231 10.48 -0.59 30.59
N ALA A 232 11.39 -1.04 31.47
CA ALA A 232 11.39 -0.69 32.89
C ALA A 232 11.41 0.83 33.18
N SER A 233 11.88 1.65 32.24
CA SER A 233 11.82 3.11 32.34
C SER A 233 10.40 3.69 32.33
N ALA A 234 9.39 2.95 31.85
CA ALA A 234 7.99 3.36 31.89
C ALA A 234 7.43 3.43 33.32
N LEU A 235 8.07 2.74 34.26
CA LEU A 235 7.66 2.66 35.67
C LEU A 235 8.24 3.80 36.53
N ARG A 236 8.87 4.81 35.91
CA ARG A 236 9.46 5.95 36.63
C ARG A 236 8.37 6.89 37.14
N GLU A 237 8.64 7.54 38.27
CA GLU A 237 7.80 8.62 38.78
C GLU A 237 7.78 9.81 37.82
N ALA A 238 6.71 10.61 37.90
CA ALA A 238 6.56 11.82 37.11
C ALA A 238 7.76 12.77 37.32
N SER A 239 8.38 13.20 36.23
CA SER A 239 9.43 14.20 36.28
C SER A 239 8.88 15.57 36.69
N VAL A 240 9.77 16.47 37.12
CA VAL A 240 9.40 17.88 37.31
C VAL A 240 9.02 18.47 35.96
N PHE A 241 7.88 19.18 35.91
CA PHE A 241 7.39 19.86 34.71
C PHE A 241 7.74 21.36 34.75
N PRO A 242 8.18 21.98 33.64
CA PRO A 242 8.43 21.38 32.31
C PRO A 242 9.68 20.48 32.29
N PRO A 243 9.77 19.52 31.35
CA PRO A 243 10.96 18.69 31.18
C PRO A 243 12.19 19.53 30.87
N ARG A 244 13.35 19.09 31.37
CA ARG A 244 14.64 19.77 31.21
C ARG A 244 15.61 18.92 30.40
N SER A 245 16.18 19.53 29.37
CA SER A 245 17.28 18.94 28.59
C SER A 245 18.49 18.65 29.48
N GLY A 246 19.14 17.50 29.26
CA GLY A 246 20.26 16.99 30.03
C GLY A 246 19.87 16.34 31.38
N ILE A 247 18.59 16.39 31.78
CA ILE A 247 18.08 15.77 33.01
C ILE A 247 16.97 14.77 32.70
N ASP A 248 15.88 15.25 32.10
CA ASP A 248 14.68 14.46 31.84
C ASP A 248 14.72 13.79 30.46
N HIS A 249 15.49 14.36 29.53
CA HIS A 249 15.85 13.79 28.23
C HIS A 249 17.27 14.22 27.84
N PRO A 250 17.99 13.43 27.01
CA PRO A 250 19.35 13.80 26.60
C PRO A 250 19.35 15.05 25.71
N ASP A 251 20.48 15.78 25.71
CA ASP A 251 20.71 16.89 24.80
C ASP A 251 20.82 16.42 23.35
N ALA A 252 20.35 17.26 22.43
CA ALA A 252 20.55 17.09 21.00
C ALA A 252 22.05 17.09 20.67
N GLU A 253 22.58 15.96 20.22
CA GLU A 253 24.00 15.82 19.89
C GLU A 253 24.15 15.27 18.47
N LEU A 254 24.88 16.00 17.62
CA LEU A 254 25.19 15.60 16.26
C LEU A 254 26.62 15.08 16.16
N ALA A 255 26.81 13.95 15.50
CA ALA A 255 28.12 13.39 15.17
C ALA A 255 28.43 13.54 13.67
N ASP A 256 29.69 13.82 13.35
CA ASP A 256 30.17 13.89 11.97
C ASP A 256 30.25 12.49 11.35
N VAL A 257 29.74 12.35 10.13
CA VAL A 257 29.84 11.15 9.31
C VAL A 257 30.67 11.49 8.09
N SER A 258 31.84 10.83 7.96
CA SER A 258 32.72 11.04 6.82
C SER A 258 32.11 10.49 5.53
N ALA A 259 32.37 11.17 4.41
CA ALA A 259 31.96 10.72 3.09
C ALA A 259 32.42 9.28 2.84
N ARG A 260 31.54 8.44 2.29
CA ARG A 260 31.82 7.02 2.08
C ARG A 260 30.95 6.44 0.98
N ARG A 261 31.36 5.30 0.45
CA ARG A 261 30.55 4.52 -0.50
C ARG A 261 29.72 3.50 0.27
N VAL A 262 28.43 3.42 -0.02
CA VAL A 262 27.51 2.41 0.51
C VAL A 262 26.93 1.59 -0.65
N THR A 263 26.59 0.34 -0.36
CA THR A 263 25.90 -0.55 -1.30
C THR A 263 24.56 -0.94 -0.69
N LEU A 264 23.49 -0.67 -1.43
CA LEU A 264 22.13 -1.04 -1.08
C LEU A 264 21.73 -2.29 -1.86
N GLY A 265 20.86 -3.09 -1.25
CA GLY A 265 20.30 -4.30 -1.82
C GLY A 265 20.76 -5.57 -1.11
N LYS A 266 19.79 -6.41 -0.79
CA LYS A 266 19.99 -7.73 -0.21
C LYS A 266 20.60 -8.67 -1.26
N PRO A 267 21.68 -9.41 -0.92
CA PRO A 267 22.20 -10.45 -1.81
C PRO A 267 21.15 -11.53 -2.11
N ARG A 268 21.01 -11.96 -3.37
CA ARG A 268 20.03 -13.01 -3.75
C ARG A 268 20.31 -14.36 -3.08
N ASP A 269 21.55 -14.61 -2.66
CA ASP A 269 21.99 -15.81 -1.95
C ASP A 269 22.01 -15.63 -0.42
N TRP A 270 21.54 -14.50 0.10
CA TRP A 270 21.35 -14.33 1.54
C TRP A 270 20.24 -15.28 2.03
N PRO A 271 20.52 -16.17 3.00
CA PRO A 271 19.65 -17.32 3.25
C PRO A 271 18.51 -16.98 4.22
N THR A 272 17.78 -15.90 3.95
CA THR A 272 16.54 -15.54 4.65
C THR A 272 15.47 -15.15 3.65
N TYR A 273 14.20 -15.24 4.04
CA TYR A 273 13.14 -14.57 3.30
C TYR A 273 13.42 -13.07 3.22
N GLY A 274 13.01 -12.43 2.12
CA GLY A 274 12.97 -10.97 1.97
C GLY A 274 12.01 -10.59 0.85
N TRP A 275 11.49 -9.37 0.89
CA TRP A 275 10.55 -8.85 -0.10
C TRP A 275 11.24 -8.47 -1.40
N ASP A 276 10.48 -8.44 -2.49
CA ASP A 276 10.98 -8.10 -3.83
C ASP A 276 11.73 -6.76 -3.88
N ASN A 277 11.27 -5.77 -3.10
CA ASN A 277 11.86 -4.45 -3.00
C ASN A 277 13.26 -4.41 -2.37
N GLU A 278 13.67 -5.46 -1.65
CA GLU A 278 14.98 -5.51 -0.99
C GLU A 278 16.07 -5.96 -1.96
N TYR A 279 15.70 -6.65 -3.04
CA TYR A 279 16.64 -7.16 -4.04
C TYR A 279 16.91 -6.14 -5.15
N GLY A 280 17.97 -6.39 -5.91
CA GLY A 280 18.59 -5.41 -6.80
C GLY A 280 19.85 -4.83 -6.15
N ARG A 281 20.48 -3.86 -6.81
CA ARG A 281 21.72 -3.27 -6.29
C ARG A 281 21.87 -1.81 -6.69
N ARG A 282 22.18 -0.97 -5.70
CA ARG A 282 22.55 0.43 -5.92
C ARG A 282 23.82 0.77 -5.15
N GLU A 283 24.81 1.33 -5.84
CA GLU A 283 26.00 1.90 -5.21
C GLU A 283 25.84 3.42 -5.11
N VAL A 284 26.04 3.98 -3.91
CA VAL A 284 25.87 5.41 -3.66
C VAL A 284 27.13 5.97 -3.02
N ALA A 285 27.61 7.09 -3.55
CA ALA A 285 28.65 7.89 -2.91
C ALA A 285 28.00 8.89 -1.95
N VAL A 286 27.97 8.53 -0.67
CA VAL A 286 27.41 9.36 0.39
C VAL A 286 28.40 10.47 0.71
N GLN A 287 27.94 11.72 0.60
CA GLN A 287 28.73 12.90 0.99
C GLN A 287 28.83 12.99 2.52
N ALA A 288 29.76 13.80 3.03
CA ALA A 288 29.90 13.97 4.47
C ALA A 288 28.72 14.77 5.03
N PHE A 289 28.17 14.33 6.15
CA PHE A 289 27.01 14.94 6.82
C PHE A 289 27.15 14.83 8.33
N ARG A 290 26.27 15.50 9.08
CA ARG A 290 26.15 15.30 10.53
C ARG A 290 24.80 14.68 10.83
N ALA A 291 24.75 13.72 11.74
CA ALA A 291 23.52 13.09 12.17
C ALA A 291 23.38 13.09 13.69
N GLY A 292 22.16 13.15 14.19
CA GLY A 292 21.88 12.97 15.61
C GLY A 292 22.45 11.63 16.08
N ARG A 293 23.17 11.60 17.20
CA ARG A 293 23.61 10.35 17.84
C ARG A 293 22.43 9.50 18.29
N ARG A 294 21.33 10.14 18.61
CA ARG A 294 20.09 9.57 19.12
C ARG A 294 18.92 9.99 18.23
N LEU A 295 17.81 9.25 18.31
CA LEU A 295 16.54 9.69 17.74
C LEU A 295 16.02 10.92 18.49
N VAL A 296 15.16 11.71 17.83
CA VAL A 296 14.49 12.84 18.50
C VAL A 296 13.57 12.28 19.58
N SER A 297 13.82 12.71 20.82
CA SER A 297 13.07 12.31 22.00
C SER A 297 11.76 13.08 22.17
N ASN A 298 10.84 12.57 23.00
CA ASN A 298 9.61 13.26 23.38
C ASN A 298 9.90 14.64 24.00
N GLY A 299 10.96 14.76 24.81
CA GLY A 299 11.37 16.02 25.42
C GLY A 299 11.89 17.04 24.40
N GLU A 300 12.67 16.59 23.42
CA GLU A 300 13.10 17.47 22.32
C GLU A 300 11.91 17.89 21.44
N PHE A 301 10.96 16.98 21.18
CA PHE A 301 9.75 17.28 20.41
C PHE A 301 8.78 18.21 21.16
N TYR A 302 8.77 18.12 22.49
CA TYR A 302 7.99 19.01 23.36
C TYR A 302 8.36 20.48 23.15
N GLU A 303 9.63 20.79 22.93
CA GLU A 303 10.07 22.16 22.62
C GLU A 303 9.40 22.71 21.35
N PHE A 304 9.23 21.87 20.31
CA PHE A 304 8.52 22.23 19.08
C PHE A 304 7.03 22.50 19.33
N VAL A 305 6.37 21.64 20.13
CA VAL A 305 4.97 21.84 20.54
C VAL A 305 4.83 23.17 21.29
N MET A 306 5.68 23.43 22.28
CA MET A 306 5.67 24.65 23.09
C MET A 306 5.95 25.91 22.30
N ALA A 307 6.87 25.85 21.32
CA ALA A 307 7.16 26.96 20.42
C ALA A 307 6.00 27.28 19.46
N GLY A 308 4.90 26.51 19.50
CA GLY A 308 3.77 26.69 18.59
C GLY A 308 4.01 26.09 17.21
N GLY A 309 4.86 25.07 17.09
CA GLY A 309 5.15 24.38 15.83
C GLY A 309 3.90 23.89 15.09
N TYR A 310 2.91 23.39 15.83
CA TYR A 310 1.59 23.02 15.30
C TYR A 310 0.70 24.21 14.96
N ARG A 311 1.11 25.47 15.14
CA ARG A 311 0.31 26.68 14.81
C ARG A 311 0.84 27.44 13.60
N GLU A 312 2.07 27.15 13.17
CA GLU A 312 2.80 27.96 12.19
C GLU A 312 2.93 27.23 10.86
N GLN A 313 2.18 27.66 9.84
CA GLN A 313 2.12 27.00 8.52
C GLN A 313 3.50 26.89 7.85
N LYS A 314 4.37 27.88 8.07
CA LYS A 314 5.69 27.95 7.44
C LYS A 314 6.61 26.75 7.69
N TYR A 315 6.37 25.96 8.75
CA TYR A 315 7.16 24.76 9.03
C TYR A 315 6.67 23.53 8.26
N TRP A 316 5.46 23.55 7.71
CA TRP A 316 4.82 22.37 7.14
C TRP A 316 4.89 22.39 5.62
N SER A 317 4.92 21.21 4.99
CA SER A 317 4.58 21.11 3.57
C SER A 317 3.10 21.47 3.36
N GLU A 318 2.71 21.78 2.12
CA GLU A 318 1.31 22.03 1.79
C GLU A 318 0.40 20.86 2.18
N THR A 319 0.81 19.63 1.87
CA THR A 319 0.09 18.39 2.24
C THR A 319 0.05 18.18 3.74
N GLY A 320 1.18 18.41 4.45
CA GLY A 320 1.25 18.27 5.90
C GLY A 320 0.40 19.29 6.64
N TRP A 321 0.36 20.53 6.16
CA TRP A 321 -0.51 21.56 6.72
C TRP A 321 -1.99 21.26 6.50
N SER A 322 -2.32 20.76 5.31
CA SER A 322 -3.68 20.32 4.97
C SER A 322 -4.13 19.18 5.87
N TRP A 323 -3.29 18.16 6.05
CA TRP A 323 -3.52 17.05 6.99
C TRP A 323 -3.72 17.55 8.43
N ARG A 324 -2.76 18.34 8.94
CA ARG A 324 -2.79 18.88 10.30
C ARG A 324 -4.09 19.66 10.54
N THR A 325 -4.49 20.48 9.57
CA THR A 325 -5.69 21.33 9.65
C THR A 325 -6.97 20.52 9.58
N PHE A 326 -7.05 19.56 8.66
CA PHE A 326 -8.17 18.64 8.53
C PHE A 326 -8.38 17.82 9.82
N ARG A 327 -7.30 17.31 10.40
CA ARG A 327 -7.33 16.52 11.65
C ARG A 327 -7.42 17.36 12.92
N ASN A 328 -7.22 18.68 12.82
CA ASN A 328 -7.20 19.61 13.94
C ASN A 328 -6.26 19.18 15.09
N VAL A 329 -5.11 18.58 14.74
CA VAL A 329 -4.12 18.09 15.70
C VAL A 329 -3.23 19.24 16.19
N LYS A 330 -2.83 19.17 17.46
CA LYS A 330 -2.11 20.24 18.17
C LYS A 330 -0.82 19.76 18.86
N TRP A 331 -0.61 18.45 18.87
CA TRP A 331 0.49 17.70 19.46
C TRP A 331 0.43 16.26 18.90
N PRO A 332 1.46 15.42 19.11
CA PRO A 332 1.46 14.03 18.64
C PRO A 332 0.23 13.25 19.11
N THR A 333 -0.34 12.41 18.25
CA THR A 333 -1.63 11.73 18.46
C THR A 333 -1.76 10.99 19.79
N PHE A 334 -0.68 10.35 20.25
CA PHE A 334 -0.69 9.53 21.46
C PHE A 334 -0.27 10.29 22.73
N TRP A 335 -0.07 11.60 22.65
CA TRP A 335 0.11 12.45 23.83
C TRP A 335 -1.26 12.81 24.41
N VAL A 336 -1.49 12.37 25.64
CA VAL A 336 -2.75 12.59 26.36
C VAL A 336 -2.60 13.82 27.25
N PRO A 337 -3.37 14.90 27.04
CA PRO A 337 -3.31 16.07 27.91
C PRO A 337 -3.59 15.72 29.37
N ASP A 338 -2.81 16.28 30.28
CA ASP A 338 -2.93 16.07 31.71
C ASP A 338 -3.10 17.40 32.44
N GLY A 339 -4.33 17.74 32.84
CA GLY A 339 -4.68 18.96 33.53
C GLY A 339 -5.40 20.01 32.66
N PRO A 340 -5.59 21.24 33.18
CA PRO A 340 -6.25 22.32 32.44
C PRO A 340 -5.66 22.60 31.06
N ALA A 341 -6.52 22.98 30.11
CA ALA A 341 -6.13 23.34 28.76
C ALA A 341 -5.08 24.48 28.76
N GLY A 342 -4.03 24.33 27.96
CA GLY A 342 -2.95 25.32 27.82
C GLY A 342 -1.76 25.11 28.76
N LEU A 343 -1.81 24.18 29.72
CA LEU A 343 -0.64 23.83 30.53
C LEU A 343 0.44 23.07 29.76
N HIS A 344 0.10 22.50 28.59
CA HIS A 344 0.98 21.66 27.78
C HIS A 344 1.65 20.53 28.58
N ARG A 345 0.95 20.03 29.61
CA ARG A 345 1.37 18.83 30.34
C ARG A 345 0.69 17.63 29.71
N TYR A 346 1.45 16.55 29.52
CA TYR A 346 1.01 15.36 28.80
C TYR A 346 1.40 14.09 29.56
N LYS A 347 0.65 13.03 29.31
CA LYS A 347 0.98 11.62 29.55
C LYS A 347 1.13 10.91 28.21
N LEU A 348 1.71 9.71 28.20
CA LEU A 348 1.85 8.92 26.99
C LEU A 348 0.85 7.77 26.99
N ARG A 349 0.02 7.70 25.94
CA ARG A 349 -0.75 6.50 25.60
C ARG A 349 0.23 5.47 25.03
N THR A 350 0.46 4.37 25.73
CA THR A 350 1.13 3.15 25.20
C THR A 350 0.09 2.26 24.50
N LEU A 351 0.41 1.01 24.16
CA LEU A 351 -0.55 0.11 23.49
C LEU A 351 -1.77 -0.26 24.34
N PHE A 352 -1.62 -0.45 25.67
CA PHE A 352 -2.71 -0.91 26.56
C PHE A 352 -3.00 -0.03 27.78
N GLU A 353 -2.17 0.98 28.04
CA GLU A 353 -2.37 1.87 29.18
C GLU A 353 -1.81 3.28 28.92
N THR A 354 -2.15 4.22 29.79
CA THR A 354 -1.54 5.55 29.82
C THR A 354 -0.51 5.59 30.94
N VAL A 355 0.72 5.99 30.62
CA VAL A 355 1.84 6.12 31.57
C VAL A 355 2.27 7.58 31.73
N GLU A 356 3.04 7.88 32.77
CA GLU A 356 3.71 9.18 32.90
C GLU A 356 4.61 9.43 31.69
N MET A 357 4.68 10.67 31.20
CA MET A 357 5.37 10.99 29.95
C MET A 357 6.88 10.67 30.05
N PRO A 358 7.39 9.69 29.27
CA PRO A 358 8.80 9.38 29.25
C PRO A 358 9.51 10.32 28.26
N TRP A 359 9.99 11.46 28.76
CA TRP A 359 10.61 12.50 27.93
C TRP A 359 11.85 12.03 27.18
N ASN A 360 12.55 11.00 27.66
CA ASN A 360 13.73 10.43 27.02
C ASN A 360 13.42 9.29 26.03
N TRP A 361 12.16 8.91 25.81
CA TRP A 361 11.77 7.97 24.76
C TRP A 361 11.72 8.68 23.40
N PRO A 362 11.82 7.96 22.27
CA PRO A 362 11.65 8.56 20.95
C PRO A 362 10.26 9.18 20.80
N ALA A 363 10.19 10.29 20.09
CA ALA A 363 8.91 10.86 19.67
C ALA A 363 8.34 10.01 18.52
N GLU A 364 7.21 9.34 18.78
CA GLU A 364 6.45 8.61 17.76
C GLU A 364 5.49 9.57 17.04
N VAL A 365 5.80 9.88 15.78
CA VAL A 365 5.14 10.91 14.97
C VAL A 365 5.07 10.50 13.50
N ASN A 366 4.15 11.07 12.73
CA ASN A 366 4.11 10.81 11.29
C ASN A 366 5.18 11.62 10.53
N TYR A 367 5.32 11.36 9.22
CA TYR A 367 6.32 12.03 8.39
C TYR A 367 6.13 13.55 8.33
N HIS A 368 4.89 14.03 8.27
CA HIS A 368 4.60 15.46 8.20
C HIS A 368 5.08 16.20 9.45
N GLU A 369 4.82 15.62 10.63
CA GLU A 369 5.26 16.14 11.92
C GLU A 369 6.79 16.12 12.03
N ALA A 370 7.44 15.03 11.61
CA ALA A 370 8.90 14.90 11.61
C ALA A 370 9.58 15.97 10.71
N ARG A 371 9.04 16.19 9.50
CA ARG A 371 9.52 17.24 8.58
C ARG A 371 9.29 18.64 9.13
N ALA A 372 8.14 18.88 9.76
CA ALA A 372 7.83 20.18 10.37
C ALA A 372 8.77 20.50 11.54
N TYR A 373 9.09 19.50 12.35
CA TYR A 373 10.10 19.63 13.39
C TYR A 373 11.47 20.00 12.82
N CYS A 374 11.91 19.32 11.75
CA CYS A 374 13.19 19.64 11.09
C CYS A 374 13.24 21.09 10.59
N ALA A 375 12.15 21.56 9.97
CA ALA A 375 12.06 22.94 9.47
C ALA A 375 12.10 23.96 10.62
N TRP A 376 11.34 23.73 11.70
CA TRP A 376 11.36 24.59 12.89
C TRP A 376 12.73 24.64 13.56
N LYS A 377 13.33 23.47 13.82
CA LYS A 377 14.64 23.40 14.46
C LYS A 377 15.70 24.05 13.58
N GLY A 378 15.56 23.95 12.27
CA GLY A 378 16.48 24.56 11.33
C GLY A 378 16.40 26.08 11.31
N GLU A 379 15.20 26.65 11.39
CA GLU A 379 15.02 28.09 11.57
C GLU A 379 15.60 28.56 12.92
N ARG A 380 15.30 27.83 14.00
CA ARG A 380 15.75 28.14 15.36
C ARG A 380 17.27 28.15 15.49
N ASP A 381 17.93 27.13 14.95
CA ASP A 381 19.37 26.94 15.09
C ASP A 381 20.16 27.63 13.94
N GLY A 382 19.47 28.18 12.93
CA GLY A 382 20.08 28.86 11.78
C GLY A 382 20.82 27.92 10.80
N VAL A 383 20.49 26.62 10.81
CA VAL A 383 21.13 25.59 9.97
C VAL A 383 20.08 24.66 9.36
N PRO A 384 20.25 24.16 8.12
CA PRO A 384 19.27 23.27 7.53
C PRO A 384 19.30 21.89 8.21
N TYR A 385 18.15 21.45 8.73
CA TYR A 385 17.91 20.08 9.15
C TYR A 385 16.91 19.39 8.22
N ARG A 386 17.07 18.07 8.10
CA ARG A 386 16.17 17.18 7.37
C ARG A 386 16.19 15.78 7.96
N LEU A 387 15.39 14.89 7.39
CA LEU A 387 15.44 13.47 7.69
C LEU A 387 16.65 12.82 6.96
N PRO A 388 17.12 11.65 7.41
CA PRO A 388 18.15 10.90 6.67
C PRO A 388 17.63 10.39 5.33
N SER A 389 18.52 10.23 4.36
CA SER A 389 18.23 9.37 3.19
C SER A 389 18.50 7.89 3.52
N GLU A 390 17.98 6.97 2.70
CA GLU A 390 18.28 5.53 2.81
C GLU A 390 19.79 5.26 2.79
N ALA A 391 20.51 5.96 1.91
CA ALA A 391 21.96 5.82 1.78
C ALA A 391 22.71 6.35 3.01
N GLU A 392 22.24 7.44 3.60
CA GLU A 392 22.80 8.00 4.84
C GLU A 392 22.49 7.11 6.04
N HIS A 393 21.28 6.57 6.17
CA HIS A 393 20.96 5.59 7.22
C HIS A 393 21.90 4.39 7.12
N ASN A 394 22.15 3.88 5.91
CA ASN A 394 23.15 2.81 5.68
C ASN A 394 24.57 3.20 6.10
N ALA A 395 24.95 4.48 5.98
CA ALA A 395 26.26 4.96 6.42
C ALA A 395 26.43 4.94 7.96
N LEU A 396 25.34 4.96 8.73
CA LEU A 396 25.33 4.91 10.20
C LEU A 396 25.45 3.49 10.78
N ARG A 397 25.16 2.47 9.96
CA ARG A 397 25.08 1.06 10.36
C ARG A 397 26.46 0.45 10.56
N ASP A 398 26.55 -0.50 11.48
CA ASP A 398 27.66 -1.46 11.49
C ASP A 398 27.46 -2.47 10.34
N PRO A 399 28.51 -2.84 9.60
CA PRO A 399 28.37 -3.69 8.42
C PRO A 399 28.05 -5.14 8.82
N VAL A 400 26.95 -5.68 8.28
CA VAL A 400 26.64 -7.11 8.32
C VAL A 400 27.27 -7.77 7.08
N ARG A 401 28.28 -8.63 7.29
CA ARG A 401 29.07 -9.23 6.19
C ARG A 401 28.80 -10.71 6.00
N ALA A 402 28.34 -11.39 7.04
CA ALA A 402 27.98 -12.79 7.02
C ALA A 402 26.71 -13.00 7.84
N VAL A 403 26.04 -14.12 7.59
CA VAL A 403 24.84 -14.56 8.32
C VAL A 403 25.07 -14.59 9.84
N ALA A 404 26.26 -14.99 10.29
CA ALA A 404 26.61 -15.02 11.71
C ALA A 404 26.67 -13.62 12.37
N ASP A 405 26.80 -12.57 11.56
CA ASP A 405 26.83 -11.19 12.03
C ASP A 405 25.44 -10.56 12.11
N ASP A 406 24.42 -11.20 11.51
CA ASP A 406 23.04 -10.71 11.43
C ASP A 406 22.31 -10.94 12.77
N PRO A 407 22.06 -9.90 13.58
CA PRO A 407 21.55 -10.09 14.93
C PRO A 407 20.16 -10.71 14.97
N VAL A 408 19.30 -10.45 13.98
CA VAL A 408 17.92 -10.97 13.99
C VAL A 408 17.83 -12.43 13.57
N MET A 409 18.87 -12.97 12.93
CA MET A 409 19.01 -14.40 12.67
C MET A 409 19.62 -15.16 13.86
N ALA A 410 20.33 -14.47 14.75
CA ALA A 410 21.09 -15.08 15.84
C ALA A 410 20.37 -15.05 17.20
N PHE A 411 19.49 -14.07 17.43
CA PHE A 411 18.91 -13.80 18.74
C PHE A 411 17.39 -13.65 18.68
N ASP A 412 16.70 -14.21 19.69
CA ASP A 412 15.32 -13.86 19.99
C ASP A 412 15.23 -12.43 20.55
N GLY A 413 14.01 -11.91 20.75
CA GLY A 413 13.84 -10.53 21.26
C GLY A 413 14.56 -10.25 22.58
N ALA A 414 14.48 -11.15 23.56
CA ALA A 414 15.08 -10.95 24.88
C ALA A 414 16.61 -10.94 24.81
N ALA A 415 17.21 -11.87 24.06
CA ALA A 415 18.65 -11.94 23.85
C ALA A 415 19.16 -10.79 22.97
N LEU A 416 18.34 -10.31 22.03
CA LEU A 416 18.66 -9.18 21.16
C LEU A 416 18.76 -7.87 21.97
N SER A 417 17.78 -7.63 22.86
CA SER A 417 17.82 -6.46 23.75
C SER A 417 18.95 -6.55 24.77
N SER A 418 19.12 -7.67 25.47
CA SER A 418 20.16 -7.81 26.51
C SER A 418 21.58 -7.91 25.95
N GLY A 419 21.77 -8.53 24.79
CA GLY A 419 23.09 -8.78 24.19
C GLY A 419 23.55 -7.70 23.19
N ARG A 420 22.63 -7.13 22.41
CA ARG A 420 22.94 -6.09 21.40
C ARG A 420 22.38 -4.71 21.73
N GLY A 421 21.48 -4.62 22.72
CA GLY A 421 20.81 -3.36 23.05
C GLY A 421 19.76 -2.93 22.03
N TRP A 422 19.34 -3.82 21.13
CA TRP A 422 18.31 -3.52 20.13
C TRP A 422 16.93 -3.88 20.68
N ASN A 423 16.03 -2.90 20.70
CA ASN A 423 14.63 -3.12 21.06
C ASN A 423 13.85 -3.46 19.77
N LEU A 424 13.81 -4.74 19.43
CA LEU A 424 13.15 -5.36 18.27
C LEU A 424 12.60 -6.72 18.70
N ASN A 425 11.89 -7.43 17.81
CA ASN A 425 11.47 -8.81 18.04
C ASN A 425 10.63 -8.98 19.33
N LEU A 426 9.86 -7.94 19.67
CA LEU A 426 9.04 -7.90 20.88
C LEU A 426 9.85 -8.11 22.17
N ALA A 427 11.07 -7.58 22.22
CA ALA A 427 11.88 -7.60 23.44
C ALA A 427 11.20 -6.88 24.62
N HIS A 428 10.51 -5.77 24.32
CA HIS A 428 9.69 -5.00 25.24
C HIS A 428 8.36 -4.67 24.55
N GLY A 429 7.29 -4.49 25.32
CA GLY A 429 5.97 -4.10 24.82
C GLY A 429 5.83 -2.60 24.57
N SER A 430 6.95 -1.90 24.36
CA SER A 430 7.05 -0.46 24.17
C SER A 430 8.40 -0.04 23.62
N SER A 431 8.48 1.22 23.18
CA SER A 431 9.73 1.96 23.03
C SER A 431 10.53 2.02 24.35
N SER A 432 11.81 2.38 24.25
CA SER A 432 12.77 2.53 25.35
C SER A 432 13.49 3.89 25.24
N PRO A 433 14.23 4.35 26.26
CA PRO A 433 15.02 5.57 26.16
C PRO A 433 15.94 5.57 24.95
N VAL A 434 16.09 6.72 24.29
CA VAL A 434 16.88 6.88 23.04
C VAL A 434 18.39 6.63 23.21
N ASP A 435 18.82 6.38 24.44
CA ASP A 435 20.20 6.10 24.87
C ASP A 435 20.33 4.79 25.66
N ALA A 436 19.26 3.99 25.77
CA ALA A 436 19.29 2.72 26.50
C ALA A 436 20.07 1.61 25.75
N GLY A 437 19.95 1.59 24.42
CA GLY A 437 20.61 0.61 23.56
C GLY A 437 22.11 0.85 23.39
N ARG A 438 22.86 -0.18 22.99
CA ARG A 438 24.27 -0.05 22.64
C ARG A 438 24.39 0.70 21.30
N PRO A 439 25.21 1.75 21.21
CA PRO A 439 25.40 2.45 19.95
C PRO A 439 26.22 1.62 18.94
N SER A 440 26.10 1.95 17.66
CA SER A 440 26.99 1.43 16.61
C SER A 440 28.45 1.79 16.88
N ALA A 441 29.39 1.21 16.14
CA ALA A 441 30.82 1.54 16.28
C ALA A 441 31.10 3.04 16.02
N ALA A 442 30.25 3.71 15.24
CA ALA A 442 30.31 5.15 15.00
C ALA A 442 29.60 6.00 16.08
N GLY A 443 29.00 5.35 17.09
CA GLY A 443 28.38 6.02 18.23
C GLY A 443 26.95 6.49 18.02
N PHE A 444 26.20 5.83 17.12
CA PHE A 444 24.78 6.09 16.88
C PHE A 444 23.91 5.05 17.59
N HIS A 445 23.04 5.50 18.49
CA HIS A 445 22.01 4.68 19.14
C HIS A 445 20.81 4.49 18.21
N ASP A 446 20.09 3.38 18.35
CA ASP A 446 18.82 3.12 17.65
C ASP A 446 18.91 3.35 16.13
N VAL A 447 20.00 2.89 15.51
CA VAL A 447 20.04 2.75 14.03
C VAL A 447 19.08 1.65 13.60
N PHE A 448 18.94 0.61 14.45
CA PHE A 448 17.95 -0.44 14.39
C PHE A 448 17.20 -0.54 15.71
N GLY A 449 15.91 -0.82 15.63
CA GLY A 449 15.03 -0.97 16.78
C GLY A 449 14.56 0.33 17.43
N ASN A 450 13.82 0.13 18.51
CA ASN A 450 13.07 1.14 19.24
C ASN A 450 11.87 1.63 18.41
N VAL A 451 12.10 2.39 17.34
CA VAL A 451 11.06 2.84 16.40
C VAL A 451 11.61 2.87 14.98
N TRP A 452 10.74 2.66 13.99
CA TRP A 452 11.06 2.96 12.61
C TRP A 452 11.55 4.40 12.45
N GLN A 453 12.45 4.63 11.50
CA GLN A 453 12.92 5.98 11.19
C GLN A 453 12.36 6.43 9.84
N TRP A 454 11.70 7.59 9.81
CA TRP A 454 11.30 8.24 8.56
C TRP A 454 12.52 8.68 7.74
N MET A 455 12.47 8.39 6.43
CA MET A 455 13.50 8.76 5.46
C MET A 455 13.01 9.88 4.52
N GLU A 456 13.92 10.64 3.92
CA GLU A 456 13.61 11.58 2.83
C GLU A 456 13.13 10.89 1.55
N ASP A 457 13.56 9.65 1.33
CA ASP A 457 13.29 8.90 0.11
C ASP A 457 11.81 8.55 -0.03
N HIS A 458 11.29 8.73 -1.25
CA HIS A 458 10.08 8.04 -1.69
C HIS A 458 10.40 6.54 -1.81
N PHE A 459 9.42 5.68 -1.51
CA PHE A 459 9.59 4.25 -1.73
C PHE A 459 9.87 3.98 -3.20
N ASN A 460 10.98 3.29 -3.48
CA ASN A 460 11.54 3.18 -4.83
C ASN A 460 12.19 1.81 -5.05
N PRO A 461 12.14 1.26 -6.29
CA PRO A 461 12.80 0.01 -6.60
C PRO A 461 14.32 0.20 -6.66
N LEU A 462 15.07 -0.82 -6.25
CA LEU A 462 16.50 -0.88 -6.53
C LEU A 462 16.72 -1.27 -8.00
N PRO A 463 17.80 -0.81 -8.65
CA PRO A 463 18.15 -1.27 -9.99
C PRO A 463 18.29 -2.79 -10.01
N GLY A 464 17.55 -3.46 -10.89
CA GLY A 464 17.52 -4.91 -11.00
C GLY A 464 16.57 -5.62 -10.01
N ALA A 465 15.74 -4.88 -9.26
CA ALA A 465 14.63 -5.47 -8.53
C ALA A 465 13.63 -6.11 -9.51
N GLU A 466 13.10 -7.27 -9.15
CA GLU A 466 12.12 -8.04 -9.94
C GLU A 466 10.92 -8.32 -9.05
N VAL A 467 9.72 -8.02 -9.56
CA VAL A 467 8.47 -8.29 -8.83
C VAL A 467 8.29 -9.79 -8.64
N HIS A 468 7.93 -10.20 -7.42
CA HIS A 468 7.76 -11.61 -7.11
C HIS A 468 6.46 -12.18 -7.73
N PRO A 469 6.49 -13.31 -8.46
CA PRO A 469 5.32 -13.83 -9.18
C PRO A 469 4.16 -14.26 -8.27
N TYR A 470 4.44 -14.57 -7.00
CA TYR A 470 3.38 -14.93 -6.04
C TYR A 470 2.67 -13.72 -5.43
N TYR A 471 3.27 -12.53 -5.46
CA TYR A 471 2.72 -11.35 -4.80
C TYR A 471 3.17 -10.08 -5.54
N ASP A 472 2.52 -9.82 -6.67
CA ASP A 472 2.96 -8.80 -7.63
C ASP A 472 2.54 -7.36 -7.26
N ASP A 473 1.59 -7.22 -6.35
CA ASP A 473 1.04 -5.98 -5.84
C ASP A 473 1.58 -5.57 -4.45
N PHE A 474 2.56 -6.28 -3.89
CA PHE A 474 3.14 -5.93 -2.58
C PHE A 474 3.92 -4.60 -2.58
N SER A 475 4.87 -4.43 -3.51
CA SER A 475 5.75 -3.25 -3.55
C SER A 475 5.47 -2.30 -4.70
N SER A 476 5.21 -2.86 -5.89
CA SER A 476 5.18 -2.09 -7.14
C SER A 476 4.12 -0.97 -7.19
N PRO A 477 2.91 -1.13 -6.61
CA PRO A 477 1.91 -0.06 -6.59
C PRO A 477 2.32 1.15 -5.75
N CYS A 478 3.25 0.96 -4.80
CA CYS A 478 3.67 1.96 -3.84
C CYS A 478 4.85 2.80 -4.33
N TYR A 479 5.38 2.51 -5.52
CA TYR A 479 6.36 3.35 -6.23
C TYR A 479 5.69 4.53 -6.94
N ASP A 480 4.80 5.23 -6.24
CA ASP A 480 3.90 6.26 -6.79
C ASP A 480 4.35 7.70 -6.46
N GLY A 481 5.43 7.85 -5.68
CA GLY A 481 5.92 9.13 -5.19
C GLY A 481 5.07 9.75 -4.08
N GLN A 482 4.24 8.95 -3.43
CA GLN A 482 3.38 9.34 -2.32
C GLN A 482 3.58 8.47 -1.06
N HIS A 483 4.42 7.43 -1.15
CA HIS A 483 4.84 6.63 -0.01
C HIS A 483 6.25 7.01 0.40
N GLN A 484 6.42 7.24 1.69
CA GLN A 484 7.69 7.60 2.31
C GLN A 484 8.34 6.36 2.90
N MET A 485 9.64 6.21 2.69
CA MET A 485 10.38 5.08 3.23
C MET A 485 10.55 5.20 4.75
N ILE A 486 10.49 4.05 5.41
CA ILE A 486 10.88 3.85 6.80
C ILE A 486 11.91 2.73 6.90
N LEU A 487 12.93 2.90 7.76
CA LEU A 487 14.00 1.91 7.96
C LEU A 487 14.30 1.68 9.45
N GLY A 488 14.79 0.49 9.77
CA GLY A 488 15.38 0.15 11.07
C GLY A 488 14.52 -0.71 12.01
N GLY A 489 13.22 -0.87 11.75
CA GLY A 489 12.31 -1.62 12.61
C GLY A 489 11.95 -0.89 13.92
N ALA A 490 10.78 -1.19 14.46
CA ALA A 490 10.28 -0.76 15.76
C ALA A 490 10.31 -1.90 16.80
N TRP A 491 10.10 -1.58 18.07
CA TRP A 491 10.04 -2.56 19.17
C TRP A 491 9.12 -3.77 18.91
N VAL A 492 8.06 -3.56 18.12
CA VAL A 492 7.09 -4.59 17.70
C VAL A 492 7.49 -5.33 16.41
N SER A 493 8.37 -4.76 15.59
CA SER A 493 8.80 -5.36 14.33
C SER A 493 9.47 -6.70 14.58
N THR A 494 9.05 -7.73 13.84
CA THR A 494 9.55 -9.09 14.00
C THR A 494 9.91 -9.71 12.66
N GLY A 495 10.77 -10.73 12.66
CA GLY A 495 11.14 -11.43 11.44
C GLY A 495 11.84 -10.51 10.44
N ASP A 496 11.37 -10.51 9.19
CA ASP A 496 11.94 -9.69 8.14
C ASP A 496 11.80 -8.19 8.43
N GLU A 497 10.74 -7.70 9.07
CA GLU A 497 10.62 -6.27 9.44
C GLU A 497 11.72 -5.80 10.39
N ALA A 498 12.28 -6.71 11.19
CA ALA A 498 13.41 -6.44 12.08
C ALA A 498 14.78 -6.55 11.39
N SER A 499 14.81 -7.03 10.14
CA SER A 499 16.03 -7.29 9.38
C SER A 499 16.82 -6.02 9.07
N VAL A 500 18.12 -6.20 8.89
CA VAL A 500 18.98 -5.11 8.40
C VAL A 500 18.72 -4.78 6.93
N TRP A 501 18.04 -5.67 6.20
CA TRP A 501 17.77 -5.53 4.77
C TRP A 501 16.42 -4.87 4.47
N SER A 502 15.51 -4.82 5.42
CA SER A 502 14.11 -4.44 5.20
C SER A 502 13.98 -3.02 4.68
N ARG A 503 13.08 -2.85 3.72
CA ARG A 503 12.70 -1.55 3.14
C ARG A 503 11.18 -1.45 3.16
N PHE A 504 10.66 -0.71 4.14
CA PHE A 504 9.22 -0.50 4.29
C PHE A 504 8.83 0.94 3.98
N HIS A 505 7.53 1.16 3.86
CA HIS A 505 6.98 2.43 3.41
C HIS A 505 5.54 2.61 3.87
N PHE A 506 5.13 3.86 4.04
CA PHE A 506 3.75 4.23 4.32
C PHE A 506 3.42 5.60 3.75
N ARG A 507 2.12 5.90 3.59
CA ARG A 507 1.69 7.28 3.32
C ARG A 507 2.17 8.20 4.45
N PRO A 508 2.63 9.42 4.14
CA PRO A 508 3.13 10.39 5.11
C PRO A 508 2.24 10.71 6.32
N HIS A 509 0.92 10.54 6.18
CA HIS A 509 -0.06 10.86 7.21
C HIS A 509 -0.43 9.69 8.12
N PHE A 510 -0.02 8.47 7.80
CA PHE A 510 -0.25 7.32 8.67
C PHE A 510 0.63 7.37 9.90
N PHE A 511 0.03 7.04 11.04
CA PHE A 511 0.79 6.70 12.23
C PHE A 511 1.33 5.29 12.06
N GLN A 512 2.57 5.12 12.48
CA GLN A 512 3.27 3.86 12.62
C GLN A 512 4.04 3.95 13.95
N HIS A 513 4.66 2.86 14.40
CA HIS A 513 5.65 2.93 15.48
C HIS A 513 6.95 3.56 14.96
N ALA A 514 6.87 4.81 14.52
CA ALA A 514 7.89 5.52 13.77
C ALA A 514 8.23 6.87 14.42
N GLY A 515 9.52 7.12 14.54
CA GLY A 515 10.10 8.41 14.88
C GLY A 515 11.07 8.86 13.80
N PHE A 516 12.06 9.65 14.18
CA PHE A 516 13.02 10.17 13.22
C PHE A 516 14.34 10.59 13.83
N ARG A 517 15.33 10.71 12.95
CA ARG A 517 16.68 11.22 13.24
C ARG A 517 16.89 12.53 12.49
N LEU A 518 17.59 13.46 13.12
CA LEU A 518 18.02 14.69 12.46
C LEU A 518 19.29 14.47 11.66
N VAL A 519 19.30 14.97 10.43
CA VAL A 519 20.50 15.14 9.61
C VAL A 519 20.69 16.63 9.32
N GLN A 520 21.93 17.09 9.50
CA GLN A 520 22.39 18.42 9.11
C GLN A 520 23.36 18.27 7.93
N ALA A 521 22.98 18.80 6.78
CA ALA A 521 23.80 18.84 5.58
C ALA A 521 23.33 19.96 4.63
N ALA A 522 24.24 20.47 3.80
CA ALA A 522 23.90 21.41 2.73
C ALA A 522 23.31 20.73 1.48
N HIS A 523 23.44 19.39 1.38
CA HIS A 523 22.89 18.57 0.31
C HIS A 523 21.65 17.79 0.78
N ASP A 524 20.87 17.29 -0.18
CA ASP A 524 19.68 16.47 0.05
C ASP A 524 19.97 15.01 0.44
N GLY A 525 21.25 14.60 0.43
CA GLY A 525 21.66 13.25 0.82
C GLY A 525 21.47 12.22 -0.29
N GLY A 526 21.22 12.68 -1.53
CA GLY A 526 20.90 11.81 -2.66
C GLY A 526 19.55 11.12 -2.51
N ALA A 527 18.64 11.69 -1.72
CA ALA A 527 17.31 11.14 -1.49
C ALA A 527 16.58 10.93 -2.82
N VAL A 528 16.05 9.73 -3.02
CA VAL A 528 15.27 9.41 -4.21
C VAL A 528 13.89 10.00 -4.06
N ARG A 529 13.63 11.06 -4.81
CA ARG A 529 12.30 11.61 -4.98
C ARG A 529 11.78 11.13 -6.31
N LEU A 530 10.85 10.18 -6.26
CA LEU A 530 10.11 9.82 -7.46
C LEU A 530 9.37 11.07 -7.90
N ASP A 531 9.69 11.54 -9.10
CA ASP A 531 8.93 12.59 -9.75
C ASP A 531 7.48 12.14 -9.71
N THR A 532 6.67 12.91 -9.02
CA THR A 532 5.24 12.72 -9.09
C THR A 532 4.75 12.89 -10.53
N ALA A 533 5.56 13.47 -11.44
CA ALA A 533 5.36 13.50 -12.88
C ALA A 533 5.55 12.14 -13.60
N GLY A 534 6.01 11.09 -12.90
CA GLY A 534 6.27 9.75 -13.44
C GLY A 534 5.27 8.67 -13.04
N SER A 535 4.35 8.92 -12.10
CA SER A 535 3.26 8.00 -11.83
C SER A 535 2.16 8.17 -12.89
N ALA A 536 1.56 7.08 -13.35
CA ALA A 536 0.44 7.10 -14.29
C ALA A 536 -0.74 7.98 -13.80
N SER A 537 -0.78 8.32 -12.50
CA SER A 537 -1.74 9.25 -11.91
C SER A 537 -1.55 10.71 -12.36
N ARG A 538 -0.31 11.19 -12.60
CA ARG A 538 -0.11 12.58 -13.05
C ARG A 538 -0.06 12.79 -14.55
N VAL A 539 0.04 11.72 -15.34
CA VAL A 539 -0.08 11.87 -16.80
C VAL A 539 -1.41 12.58 -17.10
N TYR A 540 -2.49 12.24 -16.38
CA TYR A 540 -3.83 12.78 -16.64
C TYR A 540 -4.34 13.85 -15.65
N GLU A 541 -3.51 14.32 -14.71
CA GLU A 541 -3.86 15.40 -13.77
C GLU A 541 -3.30 16.78 -14.19
N ASP A 542 -2.58 16.85 -15.31
CA ASP A 542 -2.21 18.11 -15.97
C ASP A 542 -3.45 18.76 -16.61
N ALA A 543 -3.72 20.02 -16.26
CA ALA A 543 -4.80 20.81 -16.84
C ALA A 543 -4.70 20.88 -18.37
N GLN A 544 -3.48 20.89 -18.93
CA GLN A 544 -3.29 20.85 -20.36
C GLN A 544 -3.72 19.51 -20.97
N MET A 545 -3.42 18.38 -20.31
CA MET A 545 -3.83 17.08 -20.83
C MET A 545 -5.36 16.91 -20.81
N LEU A 546 -6.03 17.41 -19.76
CA LEU A 546 -7.49 17.48 -19.75
C LEU A 546 -8.05 18.23 -20.95
N ASN A 547 -7.47 19.40 -21.26
CA ASN A 547 -7.90 20.19 -22.41
C ASN A 547 -7.63 19.47 -23.75
N ASP A 548 -6.49 18.79 -23.88
CA ASP A 548 -6.14 18.03 -25.09
C ASP A 548 -7.11 16.85 -25.30
N TYR A 549 -7.54 16.18 -24.24
CA TYR A 549 -8.55 15.11 -24.30
C TYR A 549 -9.96 15.66 -24.53
N LEU A 550 -10.34 16.80 -23.95
CA LEU A 550 -11.59 17.48 -24.28
C LEU A 550 -11.64 17.85 -25.76
N LEU A 551 -10.52 18.27 -26.35
CA LEU A 551 -10.41 18.54 -27.78
C LEU A 551 -10.53 17.26 -28.63
N LEU A 552 -9.83 16.18 -28.27
CA LEU A 552 -9.93 14.87 -28.93
C LEU A 552 -11.37 14.34 -28.93
N HIS A 553 -12.08 14.50 -27.81
CA HIS A 553 -13.42 13.94 -27.59
C HIS A 553 -14.54 14.83 -28.14
N TYR A 554 -14.43 16.15 -28.03
CA TYR A 554 -15.54 17.08 -28.32
C TYR A 554 -15.22 18.14 -29.37
N GLY A 555 -13.95 18.35 -29.73
CA GLY A 555 -13.58 19.29 -30.78
C GLY A 555 -14.16 18.92 -32.14
N ALA A 556 -14.58 19.91 -32.90
CA ALA A 556 -14.95 19.72 -34.31
C ALA A 556 -13.73 19.24 -35.13
N ALA A 557 -13.96 18.55 -36.25
CA ALA A 557 -12.88 18.04 -37.11
C ALA A 557 -11.84 19.11 -37.46
N GLN A 558 -12.29 20.31 -37.84
CA GLN A 558 -11.42 21.44 -38.17
C GLN A 558 -10.62 21.98 -36.96
N GLN A 559 -11.11 21.79 -35.73
CA GLN A 559 -10.39 22.15 -34.51
C GLN A 559 -9.36 21.08 -34.14
N GLN A 560 -9.67 19.81 -34.36
CA GLN A 560 -8.74 18.70 -34.14
C GLN A 560 -7.63 18.64 -35.19
N MET A 561 -7.95 18.88 -36.47
CA MET A 561 -7.03 18.85 -37.60
C MET A 561 -7.37 19.94 -38.63
N PRO A 562 -6.86 21.17 -38.48
CA PRO A 562 -7.20 22.27 -39.38
C PRO A 562 -6.52 22.16 -40.76
N TRP A 563 -5.49 21.32 -40.88
CA TRP A 563 -4.66 21.23 -42.08
C TRP A 563 -5.31 20.34 -43.14
N ALA A 564 -5.58 20.88 -44.32
CA ALA A 564 -6.14 20.13 -45.44
C ALA A 564 -5.27 18.93 -45.88
N PHE A 565 -3.95 19.02 -45.67
CA PHE A 565 -3.00 17.92 -45.92
C PHE A 565 -2.89 16.92 -44.75
N GLY A 566 -3.47 17.26 -43.58
CA GLY A 566 -3.44 16.42 -42.39
C GLY A 566 -4.45 15.27 -42.48
N PRO A 567 -4.34 14.26 -41.60
CA PRO A 567 -5.18 13.08 -41.63
C PRO A 567 -6.61 13.37 -41.13
N GLN A 568 -7.45 13.93 -41.99
CA GLN A 568 -8.84 14.30 -41.66
C GLN A 568 -9.66 13.10 -41.16
N GLY A 569 -9.40 11.90 -41.68
CA GLY A 569 -10.02 10.65 -41.21
C GLY A 569 -9.64 10.22 -39.79
N ALA A 570 -8.75 10.94 -39.10
CA ALA A 570 -8.34 10.64 -37.73
C ALA A 570 -9.19 11.36 -36.66
N THR A 571 -9.99 12.37 -37.01
CA THR A 571 -10.76 13.17 -36.04
C THR A 571 -12.02 12.46 -35.56
N GLY A 572 -12.52 12.73 -34.35
CA GLY A 572 -13.76 12.12 -33.85
C GLY A 572 -13.61 10.62 -33.53
N PHE A 573 -12.43 10.24 -33.02
CA PHE A 573 -12.10 8.86 -32.69
C PHE A 573 -13.06 8.22 -31.67
N PRO A 574 -13.37 8.83 -30.51
CA PRO A 574 -14.28 8.21 -29.54
C PRO A 574 -15.67 7.87 -30.11
N GLN A 575 -16.20 8.73 -30.99
CA GLN A 575 -17.49 8.52 -31.66
C GLN A 575 -17.44 7.31 -32.60
N ARG A 576 -16.37 7.21 -33.40
CA ARG A 576 -16.17 6.04 -34.28
C ARG A 576 -16.04 4.74 -33.48
N CYS A 577 -15.35 4.77 -32.34
CA CYS A 577 -15.22 3.61 -31.46
C CYS A 577 -16.57 3.15 -30.90
N ALA A 578 -17.39 4.08 -30.40
CA ALA A 578 -18.75 3.76 -29.95
C ALA A 578 -19.64 3.22 -31.08
N GLN A 579 -19.49 3.77 -32.29
CA GLN A 579 -20.23 3.33 -33.47
C GLN A 579 -19.99 1.86 -33.82
N TRP A 580 -18.78 1.31 -33.59
CA TRP A 580 -18.50 -0.11 -33.79
C TRP A 580 -19.40 -1.02 -32.94
N LEU A 581 -19.65 -0.65 -31.69
CA LEU A 581 -20.54 -1.41 -30.81
C LEU A 581 -22.01 -1.22 -31.19
N LEU A 582 -22.43 0.00 -31.53
CA LEU A 582 -23.81 0.29 -31.95
C LEU A 582 -24.19 -0.43 -33.26
N GLU A 583 -23.28 -0.46 -34.23
CA GLU A 583 -23.46 -1.19 -35.49
C GLU A 583 -23.36 -2.70 -35.25
N GLY A 584 -22.38 -3.13 -34.46
CA GLY A 584 -22.17 -4.52 -34.09
C GLY A 584 -23.39 -5.13 -33.40
N ALA A 585 -24.02 -4.40 -32.47
CA ALA A 585 -25.20 -4.89 -31.77
C ALA A 585 -26.35 -5.21 -32.74
N LYS A 586 -26.56 -4.37 -33.76
CA LYS A 586 -27.54 -4.60 -34.82
C LYS A 586 -27.14 -5.73 -35.77
N ALA A 587 -25.88 -5.78 -36.18
CA ALA A 587 -25.39 -6.73 -37.16
C ALA A 587 -25.30 -8.17 -36.62
N PHE A 588 -24.95 -8.31 -35.33
CA PHE A 588 -24.67 -9.61 -34.70
C PHE A 588 -25.68 -10.01 -33.63
N GLY A 589 -26.78 -9.27 -33.50
CA GLY A 589 -27.86 -9.58 -32.56
C GLY A 589 -27.44 -9.51 -31.09
N ALA A 590 -26.49 -8.65 -30.74
CA ALA A 590 -26.09 -8.46 -29.35
C ALA A 590 -27.11 -7.62 -28.59
N GLY A 591 -27.18 -7.80 -27.27
CA GLY A 591 -28.05 -7.00 -26.41
C GLY A 591 -27.72 -5.51 -26.45
N SER A 592 -28.68 -4.69 -26.04
CA SER A 592 -28.54 -3.23 -25.96
C SER A 592 -29.01 -2.68 -24.62
N GLY A 593 -28.94 -3.50 -23.57
CA GLY A 593 -29.30 -3.11 -22.21
C GLY A 593 -28.18 -2.32 -21.56
N THR A 594 -27.02 -2.96 -21.35
CA THR A 594 -25.90 -2.41 -20.58
C THR A 594 -24.61 -2.35 -21.40
N ALA A 595 -23.88 -1.24 -21.30
CA ALA A 595 -22.54 -1.09 -21.85
C ALA A 595 -21.54 -0.58 -20.81
N LEU A 596 -20.29 -1.02 -20.94
CA LEU A 596 -19.17 -0.58 -20.11
C LEU A 596 -18.07 0.03 -20.99
N ASP A 597 -17.70 1.27 -20.72
CA ASP A 597 -16.62 1.99 -21.40
C ASP A 597 -15.41 2.11 -20.45
N ILE A 598 -14.39 1.27 -20.68
CA ILE A 598 -13.21 1.15 -19.81
C ILE A 598 -12.10 2.03 -20.37
N GLY A 599 -11.58 2.95 -19.54
CA GLY A 599 -10.69 4.01 -19.99
C GLY A 599 -11.45 5.10 -20.75
N CYS A 600 -12.64 5.48 -20.24
CA CYS A 600 -13.57 6.37 -20.93
C CYS A 600 -13.04 7.81 -21.10
N ALA A 601 -11.97 8.17 -20.42
CA ALA A 601 -11.45 9.53 -20.30
C ALA A 601 -12.57 10.53 -20.00
N VAL A 602 -12.75 11.55 -20.83
CA VAL A 602 -13.78 12.59 -20.65
C VAL A 602 -15.17 12.18 -21.18
N GLY A 603 -15.39 10.91 -21.50
CA GLY A 603 -16.72 10.29 -21.59
C GLY A 603 -17.44 10.34 -22.94
N ARG A 604 -16.86 10.92 -23.99
CA ARG A 604 -17.54 11.03 -25.30
C ARG A 604 -18.07 9.70 -25.84
N ALA A 605 -17.26 8.64 -25.81
CA ALA A 605 -17.71 7.35 -26.32
C ALA A 605 -18.88 6.80 -25.48
N SER A 606 -18.83 6.95 -24.15
CA SER A 606 -19.92 6.59 -23.24
C SER A 606 -21.23 7.30 -23.59
N PHE A 607 -21.18 8.61 -23.89
CA PHE A 607 -22.36 9.36 -24.34
C PHE A 607 -22.89 8.87 -25.70
N GLU A 608 -22.02 8.57 -26.66
CA GLU A 608 -22.48 8.05 -27.96
C GLU A 608 -23.11 6.65 -27.82
N LEU A 609 -22.58 5.79 -26.93
CA LEU A 609 -23.17 4.48 -26.64
C LEU A 609 -24.60 4.60 -26.09
N ALA A 610 -24.91 5.64 -25.30
CA ALA A 610 -26.25 5.86 -24.76
C ALA A 610 -27.35 6.13 -25.82
N ARG A 611 -26.97 6.32 -27.10
CA ARG A 611 -27.93 6.33 -28.21
C ARG A 611 -28.54 4.96 -28.50
N GLY A 612 -27.83 3.88 -28.19
CA GLY A 612 -28.30 2.51 -28.42
C GLY A 612 -28.45 1.68 -27.16
N TYR A 613 -27.66 1.96 -26.12
CA TYR A 613 -27.68 1.24 -24.85
C TYR A 613 -28.56 1.93 -23.80
N GLY A 614 -29.26 1.14 -22.98
CA GLY A 614 -30.16 1.62 -21.94
C GLY A 614 -29.44 2.17 -20.70
N ASP A 615 -28.29 1.60 -20.36
CA ASP A 615 -27.41 2.03 -19.27
C ASP A 615 -25.94 1.88 -19.69
N VAL A 616 -25.16 2.93 -19.49
CA VAL A 616 -23.75 3.00 -19.88
C VAL A 616 -22.93 3.43 -18.69
N THR A 617 -22.00 2.58 -18.27
CA THR A 617 -21.04 2.92 -17.23
C THR A 617 -19.70 3.26 -17.87
N GLY A 618 -19.22 4.49 -17.69
CA GLY A 618 -17.88 4.90 -18.07
C GLY A 618 -16.94 4.87 -16.86
N VAL A 619 -15.78 4.24 -17.01
CA VAL A 619 -14.74 4.21 -15.96
C VAL A 619 -13.40 4.67 -16.47
N ASP A 620 -12.67 5.38 -15.62
CA ASP A 620 -11.31 5.82 -15.88
C ASP A 620 -10.53 5.93 -14.57
N LEU A 621 -9.21 5.78 -14.65
CA LEU A 621 -8.32 5.92 -13.49
C LEU A 621 -8.18 7.40 -13.08
N SER A 622 -8.29 8.32 -14.04
CA SER A 622 -8.13 9.76 -13.84
C SER A 622 -9.36 10.40 -13.22
N ARG A 623 -9.18 10.98 -12.03
CA ARG A 623 -10.23 11.76 -11.35
C ARG A 623 -10.61 13.01 -12.15
N ALA A 624 -9.64 13.72 -12.74
CA ALA A 624 -9.91 14.94 -13.51
C ALA A 624 -10.78 14.64 -14.74
N PHE A 625 -10.55 13.51 -15.40
CA PHE A 625 -11.36 13.05 -16.53
C PHE A 625 -12.78 12.69 -16.10
N ILE A 626 -12.93 11.91 -15.02
CA ILE A 626 -14.24 11.53 -14.48
C ILE A 626 -15.02 12.74 -13.98
N GLU A 627 -14.37 13.71 -13.34
CA GLU A 627 -15.03 14.96 -12.92
C GLU A 627 -15.49 15.77 -14.12
N ALA A 628 -14.67 15.89 -15.19
CA ALA A 628 -15.07 16.56 -16.42
C ALA A 628 -16.25 15.85 -17.12
N ALA A 629 -16.20 14.51 -17.21
CA ALA A 629 -17.27 13.70 -17.76
C ALA A 629 -18.58 13.83 -16.95
N SER A 630 -18.47 13.83 -15.62
CA SER A 630 -19.62 14.03 -14.71
C SER A 630 -20.21 15.44 -14.80
N ARG A 631 -19.37 16.47 -15.00
CA ARG A 631 -19.86 17.83 -15.29
C ARG A 631 -20.61 17.87 -16.62
N LEU A 632 -20.07 17.27 -17.68
CA LEU A 632 -20.76 17.14 -18.96
C LEU A 632 -22.07 16.35 -18.85
N GLN A 633 -22.10 15.29 -18.02
CA GLN A 633 -23.31 14.52 -17.74
C GLN A 633 -24.38 15.37 -17.07
N ARG A 634 -24.02 16.22 -16.10
CA ARG A 634 -24.96 17.06 -15.34
C ARG A 634 -25.38 18.33 -16.08
N ASP A 635 -24.42 19.02 -16.69
CA ASP A 635 -24.60 20.37 -17.22
C ASP A 635 -24.81 20.37 -18.75
N GLY A 636 -24.37 19.32 -19.45
CA GLY A 636 -24.50 19.17 -20.92
C GLY A 636 -23.43 19.91 -21.71
N GLU A 637 -22.67 20.78 -21.04
CA GLU A 637 -21.56 21.53 -21.59
C GLU A 637 -20.42 21.71 -20.59
N LEU A 638 -19.20 21.91 -21.09
CA LEU A 638 -18.02 22.23 -20.29
C LEU A 638 -17.04 23.10 -21.10
N HIS A 639 -16.66 24.25 -20.55
CA HIS A 639 -15.66 25.13 -21.16
C HIS A 639 -14.23 24.61 -20.93
N TYR A 640 -13.37 24.75 -21.94
CA TYR A 640 -11.95 24.36 -21.86
C TYR A 640 -11.10 25.19 -22.82
N PHE A 641 -9.79 25.30 -22.53
CA PHE A 641 -8.88 26.12 -23.31
C PHE A 641 -8.08 25.29 -24.31
N ARG A 642 -8.21 25.58 -25.61
CA ARG A 642 -7.34 24.99 -26.65
C ARG A 642 -6.08 25.84 -26.79
N ARG A 643 -4.93 25.26 -26.47
CA ARG A 643 -3.63 25.87 -26.72
C ARG A 643 -3.25 25.86 -28.20
N ASP A 644 -2.70 26.96 -28.69
CA ASP A 644 -2.20 27.11 -30.05
C ASP A 644 -0.68 27.34 -30.09
N GLU A 645 -0.14 28.15 -29.17
CA GLU A 645 1.30 28.44 -29.05
C GLU A 645 1.63 29.03 -27.66
N GLY A 646 2.49 28.38 -26.88
CA GLY A 646 2.81 28.86 -25.52
C GLY A 646 1.56 29.00 -24.65
N GLU A 647 1.29 30.22 -24.18
CA GLU A 647 0.06 30.56 -23.43
C GLU A 647 -1.10 31.04 -24.34
N LEU A 648 -0.86 31.19 -25.65
CA LEU A 648 -1.86 31.62 -26.63
C LEU A 648 -2.76 30.46 -27.04
N GLY A 649 -4.04 30.76 -27.28
CA GLY A 649 -5.05 29.76 -27.62
C GLY A 649 -6.45 30.35 -27.75
N ALA A 650 -7.46 29.49 -27.64
CA ALA A 650 -8.87 29.87 -27.70
C ALA A 650 -9.72 29.05 -26.73
N ASP A 651 -10.68 29.70 -26.08
CA ASP A 651 -11.70 29.02 -25.28
C ASP A 651 -12.71 28.30 -26.19
N LEU A 652 -12.95 27.03 -25.90
CA LEU A 652 -13.90 26.16 -26.57
C LEU A 652 -14.91 25.60 -25.57
N SER A 653 -16.01 25.04 -26.09
CA SER A 653 -16.99 24.31 -25.29
C SER A 653 -17.10 22.88 -25.78
N ALA A 654 -16.97 21.93 -24.86
CA ALA A 654 -17.40 20.56 -25.06
C ALA A 654 -18.91 20.54 -24.87
N ILE A 655 -19.67 20.05 -25.87
CA ILE A 655 -21.13 20.05 -25.86
C ILE A 655 -21.61 18.63 -26.13
N ILE A 656 -22.52 18.15 -25.29
CA ILE A 656 -23.23 16.89 -25.53
C ILE A 656 -24.38 17.15 -26.51
N ASP A 657 -24.54 16.30 -27.53
CA ASP A 657 -25.68 16.37 -28.43
C ASP A 657 -26.99 16.25 -27.62
N PRO A 658 -27.91 17.22 -27.69
CA PRO A 658 -29.18 17.19 -26.96
C PRO A 658 -30.05 15.95 -27.23
N ALA A 659 -29.81 15.24 -28.34
CA ALA A 659 -30.48 13.97 -28.64
C ALA A 659 -29.99 12.79 -27.80
N ILE A 660 -28.87 12.94 -27.07
CA ILE A 660 -28.35 11.92 -26.16
C ILE A 660 -29.00 12.09 -24.78
N ASP A 661 -29.64 11.03 -24.30
CA ASP A 661 -30.17 10.97 -22.95
C ASP A 661 -29.03 10.77 -21.92
N ARG A 662 -28.56 11.87 -21.34
CA ARG A 662 -27.45 11.89 -20.36
C ARG A 662 -27.75 11.11 -19.08
N SER A 663 -29.03 10.84 -18.78
CA SER A 663 -29.41 10.07 -17.58
C SER A 663 -29.03 8.60 -17.67
N ARG A 664 -28.75 8.09 -18.88
CA ARG A 664 -28.33 6.72 -19.14
C ARG A 664 -26.83 6.50 -18.98
N VAL A 665 -26.05 7.54 -18.73
CA VAL A 665 -24.60 7.44 -18.60
C VAL A 665 -24.24 7.67 -17.15
N ASN A 666 -23.37 6.86 -16.58
CA ASN A 666 -22.83 7.01 -15.24
C ASN A 666 -21.31 6.94 -15.30
N PHE A 667 -20.63 7.87 -14.62
CA PHE A 667 -19.16 7.89 -14.57
C PHE A 667 -18.67 7.49 -13.19
N ARG A 668 -17.65 6.64 -13.13
CA ARG A 668 -17.00 6.22 -11.88
C ARG A 668 -15.50 6.18 -12.07
N GLN A 669 -14.77 6.64 -11.05
CA GLN A 669 -13.34 6.42 -11.01
C GLN A 669 -13.09 4.95 -10.65
N ALA A 670 -12.37 4.21 -11.48
CA ALA A 670 -12.01 2.81 -11.23
C ALA A 670 -10.73 2.41 -11.97
N ASP A 671 -10.00 1.44 -11.41
CA ASP A 671 -8.89 0.80 -12.11
C ASP A 671 -9.42 -0.32 -13.02
N ALA A 672 -9.10 -0.22 -14.30
CA ALA A 672 -9.43 -1.21 -15.31
C ALA A 672 -8.84 -2.60 -15.00
N THR A 673 -7.74 -2.69 -14.23
CA THR A 673 -7.15 -3.97 -13.83
C THR A 673 -7.80 -4.60 -12.60
N SER A 674 -8.66 -3.85 -11.89
CA SER A 674 -9.34 -4.27 -10.67
C SER A 674 -10.81 -3.80 -10.64
N LEU A 675 -11.56 -4.09 -11.70
CA LEU A 675 -12.99 -3.78 -11.77
C LEU A 675 -13.79 -4.63 -10.75
N PRO A 676 -14.89 -4.11 -10.18
CA PRO A 676 -15.68 -4.82 -9.18
C PRO A 676 -16.09 -6.24 -9.61
N ALA A 677 -16.06 -7.18 -8.68
CA ALA A 677 -16.29 -8.61 -8.98
C ALA A 677 -17.77 -8.93 -9.29
N ASP A 678 -18.69 -8.10 -8.82
CA ASP A 678 -20.14 -8.15 -9.05
C ASP A 678 -20.55 -7.49 -10.38
N TRP A 679 -19.64 -6.74 -11.02
CA TRP A 679 -19.84 -6.25 -12.38
C TRP A 679 -19.69 -7.40 -13.35
N LEU A 680 -20.82 -7.81 -13.90
CA LEU A 680 -20.97 -9.00 -14.72
C LEU A 680 -21.99 -8.74 -15.82
N GLU A 681 -21.89 -9.50 -16.89
CA GLU A 681 -22.95 -9.62 -17.88
C GLU A 681 -23.37 -8.30 -18.58
N PHE A 682 -22.40 -7.49 -18.98
CA PHE A 682 -22.60 -6.39 -19.93
C PHE A 682 -22.90 -6.91 -21.34
N ASP A 683 -23.78 -6.22 -22.06
CA ASP A 683 -24.06 -6.52 -23.46
C ASP A 683 -22.94 -6.01 -24.39
N ALA A 684 -22.21 -4.98 -23.96
CA ALA A 684 -21.04 -4.47 -24.66
C ALA A 684 -19.95 -3.92 -23.72
N VAL A 685 -18.68 -4.11 -24.11
CA VAL A 685 -17.51 -3.51 -23.46
C VAL A 685 -16.66 -2.78 -24.50
N LEU A 686 -16.32 -1.52 -24.23
CA LEU A 686 -15.40 -0.71 -25.03
C LEU A 686 -14.06 -0.55 -24.29
N MET A 687 -12.96 -0.73 -25.02
CA MET A 687 -11.60 -0.43 -24.57
C MET A 687 -10.88 0.36 -25.67
N ALA A 688 -11.00 1.69 -25.65
CA ALA A 688 -10.41 2.55 -26.66
C ALA A 688 -9.08 3.15 -26.20
N ASN A 689 -7.97 2.77 -26.86
CA ASN A 689 -6.62 3.26 -26.59
C ASN A 689 -6.12 3.02 -25.14
N LEU A 690 -6.59 1.94 -24.51
CA LEU A 690 -6.32 1.62 -23.10
C LEU A 690 -5.26 0.52 -22.92
N LEU A 691 -5.35 -0.58 -23.67
CA LEU A 691 -4.71 -1.85 -23.32
C LEU A 691 -3.21 -1.75 -23.02
N CYS A 692 -2.46 -1.01 -23.83
CA CYS A 692 -1.00 -0.86 -23.69
C CYS A 692 -0.58 0.22 -22.67
N ARG A 693 -1.54 0.75 -21.90
CA ARG A 693 -1.32 1.68 -20.78
C ARG A 693 -1.66 1.04 -19.42
N LEU A 694 -2.07 -0.23 -19.41
CA LEU A 694 -2.41 -0.94 -18.18
C LEU A 694 -1.17 -1.58 -17.56
N PRO A 695 -1.02 -1.55 -16.23
CA PRO A 695 0.08 -2.23 -15.55
C PRO A 695 0.00 -3.76 -15.73
N SER A 696 -1.21 -4.32 -15.68
CA SER A 696 -1.48 -5.73 -15.99
C SER A 696 -2.64 -5.89 -16.99
N PRO A 697 -2.36 -5.87 -18.31
CA PRO A 697 -3.38 -6.03 -19.34
C PRO A 697 -4.11 -7.38 -19.27
N LYS A 698 -3.40 -8.45 -18.85
CA LYS A 698 -3.98 -9.79 -18.75
C LYS A 698 -5.05 -9.88 -17.66
N SER A 699 -4.93 -9.13 -16.56
CA SER A 699 -5.93 -9.11 -15.50
C SER A 699 -7.28 -8.62 -16.03
N LEU A 700 -7.29 -7.53 -16.81
CA LEU A 700 -8.52 -7.05 -17.45
C LEU A 700 -9.04 -8.04 -18.50
N LEU A 701 -8.17 -8.55 -19.38
CA LEU A 701 -8.58 -9.49 -20.42
C LEU A 701 -9.21 -10.77 -19.84
N GLY A 702 -8.65 -11.30 -18.75
CA GLY A 702 -9.18 -12.47 -18.05
C GLY A 702 -10.54 -12.22 -17.38
N ARG A 703 -10.94 -10.96 -17.16
CA ARG A 703 -12.26 -10.61 -16.65
C ARG A 703 -13.33 -10.52 -17.73
N LEU A 704 -12.97 -10.48 -19.02
CA LEU A 704 -13.96 -10.34 -20.10
C LEU A 704 -14.86 -11.57 -20.26
N GLY A 705 -14.27 -12.78 -20.20
CA GLY A 705 -14.92 -14.06 -20.41
C GLY A 705 -15.18 -14.87 -19.12
N GLY A 706 -15.52 -16.15 -19.29
CA GLY A 706 -15.75 -17.10 -18.20
C GLY A 706 -17.15 -17.04 -17.54
N PRO A 707 -17.45 -17.95 -16.58
CA PRO A 707 -18.79 -18.05 -15.96
C PRO A 707 -19.24 -16.79 -15.21
N ARG A 708 -18.29 -15.94 -14.80
CA ARG A 708 -18.52 -14.64 -14.19
C ARG A 708 -17.73 -13.56 -14.92
N GLY A 709 -17.83 -13.58 -16.25
CA GLY A 709 -17.23 -12.58 -17.13
C GLY A 709 -18.01 -11.27 -17.17
N LEU A 710 -17.29 -10.20 -17.49
CA LEU A 710 -17.87 -8.89 -17.77
C LEU A 710 -18.82 -8.94 -18.96
N VAL A 711 -18.60 -9.80 -19.96
CA VAL A 711 -19.37 -9.81 -21.21
C VAL A 711 -20.33 -10.99 -21.21
N LYS A 712 -21.62 -10.77 -21.50
CA LYS A 712 -22.59 -11.86 -21.72
C LYS A 712 -22.21 -12.74 -22.89
N VAL A 713 -22.63 -14.00 -22.88
CA VAL A 713 -22.68 -14.80 -24.12
C VAL A 713 -23.61 -14.10 -25.11
N GLY A 714 -23.10 -13.84 -26.32
CA GLY A 714 -23.73 -13.01 -27.35
C GLY A 714 -23.33 -11.53 -27.32
N GLY A 715 -22.72 -11.05 -26.23
CA GLY A 715 -22.26 -9.67 -26.05
C GLY A 715 -20.98 -9.34 -26.82
N LEU A 716 -20.68 -8.05 -26.93
CA LEU A 716 -19.60 -7.52 -27.78
C LEU A 716 -18.44 -6.90 -26.99
N VAL A 717 -17.23 -6.99 -27.53
CA VAL A 717 -16.06 -6.26 -27.05
C VAL A 717 -15.41 -5.53 -28.21
N ALA A 718 -15.30 -4.21 -28.13
CA ALA A 718 -14.53 -3.41 -29.08
C ALA A 718 -13.22 -2.96 -28.43
N LEU A 719 -12.09 -3.33 -29.03
CA LEU A 719 -10.75 -3.02 -28.53
C LEU A 719 -9.98 -2.24 -29.60
N PHE A 720 -9.37 -1.14 -29.20
CA PHE A 720 -8.53 -0.31 -30.07
C PHE A 720 -7.19 -0.09 -29.37
N SER A 721 -6.10 -0.60 -29.93
CA SER A 721 -4.77 -0.42 -29.32
C SER A 721 -3.67 -0.20 -30.37
N PRO A 722 -2.75 0.76 -30.14
CA PRO A 722 -1.58 0.92 -30.99
C PRO A 722 -0.42 -0.01 -30.60
N TYR A 723 -0.57 -0.80 -29.53
CA TYR A 723 0.46 -1.71 -28.99
C TYR A 723 1.82 -1.03 -28.74
N THR A 724 1.81 0.22 -28.28
CA THR A 724 3.04 1.02 -28.11
C THR A 724 3.99 0.42 -27.07
N TRP A 725 3.45 -0.27 -26.06
CA TRP A 725 4.17 -0.91 -24.96
C TRP A 725 5.37 -0.13 -24.44
N LEU A 726 5.14 0.68 -23.41
CA LEU A 726 6.22 1.41 -22.73
C LEU A 726 6.31 0.87 -21.31
N GLU A 727 7.53 0.55 -20.88
CA GLU A 727 7.79 -0.06 -19.55
C GLU A 727 7.31 0.83 -18.39
N GLN A 728 7.20 2.14 -18.60
CA GLN A 728 6.63 3.08 -17.65
C GLN A 728 5.12 2.89 -17.38
N PHE A 729 4.38 2.20 -18.27
CA PHE A 729 2.96 1.91 -18.07
C PHE A 729 2.69 0.43 -17.88
N THR A 730 3.38 -0.43 -18.63
CA THR A 730 3.24 -1.88 -18.55
C THR A 730 4.64 -2.47 -18.40
N PRO A 731 4.98 -3.13 -17.28
CA PRO A 731 6.24 -3.83 -17.14
C PRO A 731 6.45 -4.80 -18.30
N ARG A 732 7.69 -4.93 -18.78
CA ARG A 732 8.00 -5.75 -19.95
C ARG A 732 7.51 -7.20 -19.85
N GLY A 733 7.54 -7.77 -18.65
CA GLY A 733 7.01 -9.12 -18.38
C GLY A 733 5.50 -9.26 -18.58
N ALA A 734 4.75 -8.16 -18.45
CA ALA A 734 3.30 -8.11 -18.60
C ALA A 734 2.84 -7.78 -20.05
N TRP A 735 3.77 -7.53 -20.98
CA TRP A 735 3.43 -7.31 -22.38
C TRP A 735 2.79 -8.55 -23.01
N LEU A 736 1.69 -8.36 -23.73
CA LEU A 736 1.03 -9.46 -24.45
C LEU A 736 1.88 -9.96 -25.62
N GLY A 737 2.59 -9.04 -26.28
CA GLY A 737 3.48 -9.30 -27.41
C GLY A 737 4.37 -8.08 -27.67
N GLY A 738 4.86 -7.90 -28.89
CA GLY A 738 5.86 -6.86 -29.19
C GLY A 738 7.25 -7.23 -28.69
N LEU A 739 7.49 -8.53 -28.50
CA LEU A 739 8.72 -9.07 -27.90
C LEU A 739 9.17 -10.33 -28.65
N VAL A 740 10.40 -10.74 -28.39
CA VAL A 740 10.93 -12.03 -28.84
C VAL A 740 10.84 -13.02 -27.68
N ARG A 741 10.15 -14.13 -27.88
CA ARG A 741 10.04 -15.25 -26.92
C ARG A 741 10.56 -16.51 -27.60
N ASP A 742 11.50 -17.20 -26.96
CA ASP A 742 12.14 -18.42 -27.49
C ASP A 742 12.70 -18.27 -28.92
N GLY A 743 13.31 -17.12 -29.20
CA GLY A 743 13.88 -16.80 -30.51
C GLY A 743 12.85 -16.48 -31.60
N LYS A 744 11.55 -16.41 -31.28
CA LYS A 744 10.48 -16.08 -32.24
C LYS A 744 9.80 -14.75 -31.90
N PRO A 745 9.50 -13.91 -32.89
CA PRO A 745 8.73 -12.69 -32.66
C PRO A 745 7.28 -13.02 -32.29
N VAL A 746 6.80 -12.47 -31.19
CA VAL A 746 5.39 -12.58 -30.75
C VAL A 746 4.73 -11.23 -30.96
N LYS A 747 3.76 -11.14 -31.89
CA LYS A 747 3.00 -9.90 -32.13
C LYS A 747 1.85 -9.79 -31.13
N SER A 748 1.57 -8.57 -30.67
CA SER A 748 0.52 -8.32 -29.67
C SER A 748 -0.88 -8.69 -30.18
N ALA A 749 -1.17 -8.43 -31.44
CA ALA A 749 -2.44 -8.81 -32.07
C ALA A 749 -2.65 -10.34 -32.09
N ASP A 750 -1.61 -11.10 -32.40
CA ASP A 750 -1.68 -12.57 -32.43
C ASP A 750 -1.88 -13.14 -31.03
N ALA A 751 -1.15 -12.61 -30.03
CA ALA A 751 -1.32 -12.99 -28.63
C ALA A 751 -2.72 -12.64 -28.09
N LEU A 752 -3.25 -11.46 -28.46
CA LEU A 752 -4.60 -11.05 -28.09
C LEU A 752 -5.66 -11.95 -28.73
N ARG A 753 -5.47 -12.32 -30.02
CA ARG A 753 -6.35 -13.22 -30.75
C ARG A 753 -6.38 -14.61 -30.12
N GLU A 754 -5.20 -15.15 -29.78
CA GLU A 754 -5.08 -16.42 -29.07
C GLU A 754 -5.83 -16.39 -27.74
N PHE A 755 -5.59 -15.35 -26.93
CA PHE A 755 -6.22 -15.17 -25.63
C PHE A 755 -7.75 -15.12 -25.73
N LEU A 756 -8.30 -14.21 -26.55
CA LEU A 756 -9.75 -14.02 -26.65
C LEU A 756 -10.46 -15.23 -27.27
N THR A 757 -9.83 -15.90 -28.23
CA THR A 757 -10.38 -17.16 -28.80
C THR A 757 -10.45 -18.26 -27.73
N HIS A 758 -9.41 -18.38 -26.91
CA HIS A 758 -9.41 -19.31 -25.77
C HIS A 758 -10.57 -19.01 -24.82
N GLU A 759 -10.77 -17.73 -24.48
CA GLU A 759 -11.87 -17.24 -23.62
C GLU A 759 -13.26 -17.27 -24.28
N GLY A 760 -13.38 -17.79 -25.50
CA GLY A 760 -14.68 -18.01 -26.14
C GLY A 760 -15.23 -16.83 -26.92
N PHE A 761 -14.35 -15.96 -27.42
CA PHE A 761 -14.72 -14.87 -28.31
C PHE A 761 -14.41 -15.21 -29.77
N GLU A 762 -15.29 -14.76 -30.67
CA GLU A 762 -15.14 -14.83 -32.11
C GLU A 762 -14.92 -13.42 -32.68
N LEU A 763 -13.91 -13.25 -33.52
CA LEU A 763 -13.61 -11.97 -34.15
C LEU A 763 -14.64 -11.65 -35.25
N ARG A 764 -15.28 -10.48 -35.16
CA ARG A 764 -16.33 -10.03 -36.08
C ARG A 764 -15.88 -8.93 -37.04
N ARG A 765 -14.96 -8.07 -36.61
CA ARG A 765 -14.42 -6.95 -37.40
C ARG A 765 -12.99 -6.67 -36.99
N GLU A 766 -12.13 -6.36 -37.96
CA GLU A 766 -10.73 -6.02 -37.75
C GLU A 766 -10.30 -4.97 -38.77
N GLU A 767 -9.95 -3.76 -38.31
CA GLU A 767 -9.59 -2.63 -39.18
C GLU A 767 -8.63 -1.69 -38.45
N GLU A 768 -7.88 -0.88 -39.21
CA GLU A 768 -7.07 0.20 -38.66
C GLU A 768 -7.93 1.43 -38.37
N VAL A 769 -7.90 1.92 -37.13
CA VAL A 769 -8.67 3.08 -36.70
C VAL A 769 -7.72 4.17 -36.21
N PRO A 770 -7.48 5.21 -37.02
CA PRO A 770 -6.58 6.28 -36.64
C PRO A 770 -7.23 7.25 -35.64
N LEU A 771 -6.41 7.88 -34.81
CA LEU A 771 -6.76 9.06 -34.02
C LEU A 771 -5.70 10.14 -34.14
N VAL A 772 -6.10 11.36 -33.79
CA VAL A 772 -5.17 12.48 -33.66
C VAL A 772 -5.41 13.24 -32.37
N ILE A 773 -4.33 13.45 -31.61
CA ILE A 773 -4.32 14.32 -30.42
C ILE A 773 -3.57 15.59 -30.81
N ARG A 774 -4.23 16.74 -30.69
CA ARG A 774 -3.62 18.05 -30.94
C ARG A 774 -3.13 18.62 -29.62
N GLU A 775 -1.81 18.78 -29.48
CA GLU A 775 -1.19 19.41 -28.30
C GLU A 775 -1.11 20.93 -28.42
N HIS A 776 -0.88 21.43 -29.65
CA HIS A 776 -0.98 22.84 -30.03
C HIS A 776 -1.04 22.98 -31.56
N ALA A 777 -1.13 24.19 -32.12
CA ALA A 777 -1.43 24.41 -33.54
C ALA A 777 -0.43 23.77 -34.54
N ARG A 778 0.80 23.46 -34.07
CA ARG A 778 1.91 22.93 -34.85
C ARG A 778 2.41 21.55 -34.38
N LYS A 779 1.85 20.96 -33.32
CA LYS A 779 2.26 19.66 -32.77
C LYS A 779 1.06 18.75 -32.56
N TYR A 780 1.13 17.58 -33.18
CA TYR A 780 0.07 16.58 -33.19
C TYR A 780 0.67 15.20 -32.95
N GLN A 781 -0.06 14.35 -32.25
CA GLN A 781 0.21 12.92 -32.17
C GLN A 781 -0.76 12.22 -33.11
N TYR A 782 -0.24 11.62 -34.18
CA TYR A 782 -1.00 10.77 -35.08
C TYR A 782 -0.77 9.32 -34.69
N ILE A 783 -1.83 8.61 -34.32
CA ILE A 783 -1.77 7.25 -33.81
C ILE A 783 -2.70 6.39 -34.66
N VAL A 784 -2.21 5.24 -35.11
CA VAL A 784 -3.03 4.23 -35.80
C VAL A 784 -3.26 3.10 -34.81
N THR A 785 -4.51 2.88 -34.42
CA THR A 785 -4.87 1.78 -33.51
C THR A 785 -5.36 0.60 -34.31
N HIS A 786 -4.97 -0.60 -33.88
CA HIS A 786 -5.55 -1.83 -34.38
C HIS A 786 -6.91 -2.02 -33.68
N GLY A 787 -7.98 -1.87 -34.45
CA GLY A 787 -9.35 -2.02 -33.99
C GLY A 787 -9.86 -3.44 -34.20
N MET A 788 -10.35 -4.07 -33.14
CA MET A 788 -10.92 -5.42 -33.18
C MET A 788 -12.28 -5.45 -32.46
N LEU A 789 -13.32 -5.91 -33.15
CA LEU A 789 -14.64 -6.19 -32.58
C LEU A 789 -14.81 -7.69 -32.40
N TRP A 790 -15.08 -8.10 -31.17
CA TRP A 790 -15.27 -9.49 -30.78
C TRP A 790 -16.70 -9.73 -30.30
N GLN A 791 -17.22 -10.92 -30.54
CA GLN A 791 -18.47 -11.39 -29.95
C GLN A 791 -18.19 -12.61 -29.08
N ARG A 792 -18.69 -12.62 -27.85
CA ARG A 792 -18.60 -13.79 -26.99
C ARG A 792 -19.57 -14.86 -27.48
N VAL A 793 -19.09 -16.07 -27.73
CA VAL A 793 -19.91 -17.19 -28.23
C VAL A 793 -20.04 -18.37 -27.25
N ARG A 794 -19.25 -18.40 -26.17
CA ARG A 794 -19.31 -19.41 -25.11
C ARG A 794 -18.94 -18.88 -23.73
#